data_AF-A0A952GU47-F1
#
_entry.id   AF-A0A952GU47-F1
#
_cell.length_a   1.000
_cell.length_b   1.000
_cell.length_c   1.000
_cell.angle_alpha   90.00
_cell.angle_beta   90.00
_cell.angle_gamma   90.00
#
_symmetry.space_group_name_H-M   'P 1'
#
loop_
_entity.id
_entity.type
_entity.pdbx_description
1 polymer ?
#
loop_
_entity_poly.entity_id
_entity_poly.type
_entity_poly.pdbx_seq_one_letter_code
_entity_poly.pdbx_strand_id
1 'polypeptide(L)'
;MAFWLATRRDGQDSHWIQRFDPRFWTVDFPRPMLSAVVTTSADALRVDATFLREGDLAGLIWASEDRFDHPLLAYATDRDYGRTTLSFRWRSGGVLPLDAVNGPTLTIEGRDASGAARTWYVRLWNYATGTPDDAVVTLPFSALDGGFLLPGEADPVHAGDIDRLFVSLVAPSYIGGSTTPLAAPVEGWVELTDIRCDGHRPMLAIGDVMVPPHGTAAATAYDDCGTQTPARLLRNLRQLGYRGSVLHYVGMSHYFRLAASDGAFLVDAAADDPLATPCRAWHAAFFAECAALGYSPIASLSYEVLAMHCPDAWQQRAANGDPARTGWSPPSALMSPANGEAMEWLQRVAAAFVWLMKNAGVPIRFQAGEPWWWVMADGRICLYDDAAEAALGGDPVTIADLRAPLDSAQLALLDAAGAVLASSTAALAAAVRSAAAPETAEALLLTFLPSVLDPGMPEVRRANLPLGWASPAFDRLQVEDYDWLTAAADAQRHSAYATIGARLGYPAGEQDYLAGFVLNPADTGLWRRIDGGIDEAQARNAHEVFVWALPQICRDGFVRLAPAEDDDMQAFDDLAYPLALGRNATVTPEFSTTIAVTASGFERRNSLWSNARLRFDVGPGIRSEAELGVLIAFFRARRGAARGFRLRDPTDFSSNAMMGTPTATDQPLGSGDGTTTVFPLVKLYGTGADAQQRRITRPHPGSVLVSLDGVAVASGWTLEPGGMIVFSTPPAVEIAVRAGFLFDVPVRFADDKLEISGAAFAAGEAPSVPVIEVREAS
;
A
#
# COMPACT_ATOMS: atom_id res chain seq x y z
N MET A 1 16.60 9.81 -3.96
CA MET A 1 15.76 8.70 -3.45
C MET A 1 14.36 9.27 -3.31
N ALA A 2 13.40 8.75 -4.08
CA ALA A 2 12.07 9.35 -4.19
C ALA A 2 11.14 9.02 -3.00
N PHE A 3 11.45 7.98 -2.22
CA PHE A 3 10.62 7.56 -1.07
C PHE A 3 11.41 7.34 0.23
N TRP A 4 10.66 7.30 1.33
CA TRP A 4 11.11 7.03 2.70
C TRP A 4 10.10 6.14 3.44
N LEU A 5 10.57 5.29 4.36
CA LEU A 5 9.74 4.49 5.27
C LEU A 5 9.86 5.04 6.70
N ALA A 6 8.91 5.85 7.12
CA ALA A 6 8.89 6.51 8.43
C ALA A 6 8.40 5.58 9.53
N THR A 7 9.24 5.28 10.51
CA THR A 7 8.86 4.48 11.68
C THR A 7 8.36 5.32 12.86
N ARG A 8 8.64 6.63 12.84
CA ARG A 8 8.24 7.62 13.84
C ARG A 8 8.48 9.03 13.30
N ARG A 9 7.96 10.04 14.00
CA ARG A 9 8.45 11.42 13.87
C ARG A 9 9.87 11.57 14.44
N ASP A 10 10.73 12.24 13.70
CA ASP A 10 12.11 12.61 14.07
C ASP A 10 12.40 14.04 13.57
N GLY A 11 11.95 15.04 14.34
CA GLY A 11 12.14 16.47 14.03
C GLY A 11 11.06 17.13 13.18
N GLN A 12 10.01 16.42 12.76
CA GLN A 12 8.85 17.03 12.09
C GLN A 12 7.91 17.75 13.07
N ASP A 13 7.17 18.73 12.54
CA ASP A 13 6.22 19.54 13.31
C ASP A 13 5.05 18.73 13.90
N SER A 14 4.53 19.24 15.01
CA SER A 14 3.38 18.68 15.71
C SER A 14 2.33 19.74 15.99
N HIS A 15 1.06 19.35 15.88
CA HIS A 15 -0.09 20.11 16.35
C HIS A 15 -0.68 19.46 17.60
N TRP A 16 -1.84 19.94 18.06
CA TRP A 16 -2.57 19.38 19.19
C TRP A 16 -4.03 19.12 18.83
N ILE A 17 -4.56 17.99 19.27
CA ILE A 17 -5.99 17.68 19.23
C ILE A 17 -6.52 17.56 20.65
N GLN A 18 -7.82 17.80 20.84
CA GLN A 18 -8.47 17.39 22.09
C GLN A 18 -8.48 15.85 22.14
N ARG A 19 -8.16 15.28 23.31
CA ARG A 19 -8.35 13.84 23.55
C ARG A 19 -9.83 13.51 23.30
N PHE A 20 -10.10 12.34 22.71
CA PHE A 20 -11.43 11.91 22.24
C PHE A 20 -11.95 12.61 20.97
N ASP A 21 -11.07 13.23 20.18
CA ASP A 21 -11.42 13.80 18.87
C ASP A 21 -12.20 12.77 18.02
N PRO A 22 -13.41 13.15 17.51
CA PRO A 22 -14.32 12.24 16.81
C PRO A 22 -13.69 11.44 15.66
N ARG A 23 -12.68 12.01 14.99
CA ARG A 23 -12.04 11.37 13.83
C ARG A 23 -11.34 10.06 14.18
N PHE A 24 -10.85 9.92 15.40
CA PHE A 24 -9.96 8.82 15.77
C PHE A 24 -10.64 7.67 16.51
N TRP A 25 -11.96 7.77 16.72
CA TRP A 25 -12.76 6.65 17.19
C TRP A 25 -12.91 5.59 16.10
N THR A 26 -13.01 4.34 16.51
CA THR A 26 -13.23 3.18 15.62
C THR A 26 -14.39 2.35 16.11
N VAL A 27 -14.88 1.44 15.28
CA VAL A 27 -15.84 0.41 15.68
C VAL A 27 -15.27 -0.99 15.53
N ASP A 28 -15.73 -1.91 16.36
CA ASP A 28 -15.42 -3.34 16.26
C ASP A 28 -16.71 -4.14 16.49
N PHE A 29 -16.87 -5.27 15.80
CA PHE A 29 -18.08 -6.07 15.83
C PHE A 29 -17.83 -7.49 15.27
N PRO A 30 -18.51 -8.52 15.79
CA PRO A 30 -18.45 -9.85 15.22
C PRO A 30 -19.28 -9.94 13.93
N ARG A 31 -18.84 -10.75 12.97
CA ARG A 31 -19.70 -11.10 11.81
C ARG A 31 -20.82 -12.06 12.28
N PRO A 32 -22.04 -11.99 11.73
CA PRO A 32 -22.43 -11.26 10.52
C PRO A 32 -23.00 -9.86 10.74
N MET A 33 -23.11 -9.36 11.98
CA MET A 33 -23.55 -7.98 12.18
C MET A 33 -22.58 -6.99 11.53
N LEU A 34 -23.07 -5.78 11.29
CA LEU A 34 -22.30 -4.69 10.71
C LEU A 34 -22.43 -3.46 11.58
N SER A 35 -21.34 -2.68 11.66
CA SER A 35 -21.35 -1.36 12.28
C SER A 35 -20.38 -0.44 11.56
N ALA A 36 -20.65 0.86 11.58
CA ALA A 36 -19.81 1.88 10.98
C ALA A 36 -19.82 3.14 11.85
N VAL A 37 -18.71 3.88 11.84
CA VAL A 37 -18.59 5.17 12.54
C VAL A 37 -18.24 6.28 11.57
N VAL A 38 -18.91 7.42 11.72
CA VAL A 38 -18.69 8.63 10.93
C VAL A 38 -18.58 9.86 11.83
N THR A 39 -17.80 10.84 11.42
CA THR A 39 -17.79 12.16 12.04
C THR A 39 -18.92 13.01 11.48
N THR A 40 -19.72 13.63 12.35
CA THR A 40 -20.83 14.51 11.95
C THR A 40 -20.54 15.99 12.19
N SER A 41 -19.56 16.30 13.04
CA SER A 41 -18.99 17.65 13.26
C SER A 41 -17.58 17.52 13.86
N ALA A 42 -16.94 18.64 14.20
CA ALA A 42 -15.65 18.66 14.88
C ALA A 42 -15.67 18.05 16.29
N ASP A 43 -16.84 18.02 16.93
CA ASP A 43 -17.09 17.53 18.29
C ASP A 43 -18.22 16.49 18.35
N ALA A 44 -18.54 15.86 17.22
CA ALA A 44 -19.57 14.84 17.15
C ALA A 44 -19.24 13.68 16.20
N LEU A 45 -19.73 12.50 16.59
CA LEU A 45 -19.72 11.28 15.79
C LEU A 45 -21.07 10.57 15.84
N ARG A 46 -21.29 9.70 14.86
CA ARG A 46 -22.43 8.79 14.78
C ARG A 46 -21.94 7.38 14.51
N VAL A 47 -22.58 6.42 15.15
CA VAL A 47 -22.43 4.99 14.91
C VAL A 47 -23.77 4.45 14.42
N ASP A 48 -23.76 3.74 13.29
CA ASP A 48 -24.90 2.99 12.77
C ASP A 48 -24.55 1.49 12.81
N ALA A 49 -25.51 0.65 13.22
CA ALA A 49 -25.33 -0.79 13.37
C ALA A 49 -26.54 -1.57 12.83
N THR A 50 -26.28 -2.74 12.25
CA THR A 50 -27.30 -3.72 11.85
C THR A 50 -27.05 -5.01 12.62
N PHE A 51 -27.96 -5.37 13.53
CA PHE A 51 -27.91 -6.58 14.34
C PHE A 51 -28.70 -7.70 13.65
N LEU A 52 -28.16 -8.92 13.67
CA LEU A 52 -28.71 -10.11 13.02
C LEU A 52 -28.98 -11.27 14.00
N ARG A 53 -28.30 -11.30 15.15
CA ARG A 53 -28.44 -12.29 16.21
C ARG A 53 -28.71 -11.62 17.56
N GLU A 54 -29.32 -12.37 18.46
CA GLU A 54 -29.58 -11.90 19.84
C GLU A 54 -28.31 -11.55 20.61
N GLY A 55 -27.19 -12.23 20.35
CA GLY A 55 -25.91 -11.97 21.03
C GLY A 55 -25.00 -10.97 20.32
N ASP A 56 -25.46 -10.32 19.24
CA ASP A 56 -24.66 -9.36 18.49
C ASP A 56 -24.36 -8.11 19.34
N LEU A 57 -23.10 -7.65 19.26
CA LEU A 57 -22.57 -6.53 20.03
C LEU A 57 -21.55 -5.76 19.18
N ALA A 58 -21.82 -4.47 18.95
CA ALA A 58 -20.84 -3.54 18.41
C ALA A 58 -20.14 -2.78 19.55
N GLY A 59 -18.90 -2.38 19.32
CA GLY A 59 -18.13 -1.56 20.25
C GLY A 59 -17.65 -0.29 19.60
N LEU A 60 -17.96 0.87 20.18
CA LEU A 60 -17.32 2.14 19.85
C LEU A 60 -16.05 2.30 20.69
N ILE A 61 -14.90 2.45 20.03
CA ILE A 61 -13.58 2.32 20.65
C ILE A 61 -12.79 3.63 20.56
N TRP A 62 -12.21 4.01 21.69
CA TRP A 62 -11.11 4.98 21.75
C TRP A 62 -9.86 4.26 22.27
N ALA A 63 -8.80 4.22 21.47
CA ALA A 63 -7.52 3.66 21.89
C ALA A 63 -6.61 4.77 22.42
N SER A 64 -5.81 4.48 23.45
CA SER A 64 -4.78 5.41 23.95
C SER A 64 -3.56 5.49 23.01
N GLU A 65 -3.39 4.50 22.13
CA GLU A 65 -2.32 4.39 21.15
C GLU A 65 -2.91 4.35 19.74
N ASP A 66 -2.40 5.23 18.88
CA ASP A 66 -2.74 5.25 17.47
C ASP A 66 -1.97 4.15 16.73
N ARG A 67 -2.71 3.22 16.13
CA ARG A 67 -2.17 2.11 15.34
C ARG A 67 -2.66 2.10 13.89
N PHE A 68 -3.42 3.11 13.48
CA PHE A 68 -4.04 3.16 12.15
C PHE A 68 -3.50 4.30 11.29
N ASP A 69 -3.13 5.43 11.91
CA ASP A 69 -2.51 6.52 11.17
C ASP A 69 -1.07 6.18 10.81
N HIS A 70 -0.62 6.80 9.73
CA HIS A 70 0.80 6.80 9.37
C HIS A 70 1.66 7.32 10.55
N PRO A 71 2.85 6.74 10.84
CA PRO A 71 3.69 7.11 11.99
C PRO A 71 4.05 8.60 12.09
N LEU A 72 4.10 9.30 10.96
CA LEU A 72 4.28 10.75 10.95
C LEU A 72 3.05 11.52 11.44
N LEU A 73 1.85 10.96 11.27
CA LEU A 73 0.56 11.64 11.44
C LEU A 73 -0.18 11.22 12.72
N ALA A 74 0.18 10.07 13.30
CA ALA A 74 -0.40 9.51 14.52
C ALA A 74 -0.43 10.49 15.69
N TYR A 75 -1.48 10.45 16.52
CA TYR A 75 -1.47 11.14 17.80
C TYR A 75 -0.52 10.45 18.80
N ALA A 76 -0.03 11.21 19.77
CA ALA A 76 0.88 10.71 20.79
C ALA A 76 0.16 9.78 21.76
N THR A 77 0.79 8.64 22.06
CA THR A 77 0.29 7.70 23.06
C THR A 77 0.33 8.32 24.45
N ASP A 78 -0.83 8.43 25.10
CA ASP A 78 -0.94 8.81 26.50
C ASP A 78 -1.99 7.92 27.18
N ARG A 79 -1.51 7.04 28.06
CA ARG A 79 -2.31 6.06 28.81
C ARG A 79 -2.78 6.57 30.18
N ASP A 80 -2.38 7.78 30.57
CA ASP A 80 -2.74 8.38 31.85
C ASP A 80 -3.97 9.28 31.67
N TYR A 81 -5.08 8.85 32.27
CA TYR A 81 -6.37 9.55 32.33
C TYR A 81 -6.61 10.14 33.73
N GLY A 82 -5.58 10.15 34.59
CA GLY A 82 -5.65 10.73 35.92
C GLY A 82 -6.06 12.19 35.89
N ARG A 83 -7.19 12.52 36.54
CA ARG A 83 -7.83 13.84 36.57
C ARG A 83 -8.30 14.34 35.19
N THR A 84 -8.46 13.44 34.22
CA THR A 84 -9.13 13.72 32.94
C THR A 84 -10.64 13.51 33.11
N THR A 85 -11.46 14.34 32.47
CA THR A 85 -12.92 14.16 32.39
C THR A 85 -13.37 14.20 30.94
N LEU A 86 -14.08 13.16 30.48
CA LEU A 86 -14.77 13.14 29.19
C LEU A 86 -16.25 13.48 29.43
N SER A 87 -16.81 14.40 28.65
CA SER A 87 -18.25 14.68 28.63
C SER A 87 -18.77 14.69 27.20
N PHE A 88 -19.98 14.20 27.00
CA PHE A 88 -20.70 14.27 25.72
C PHE A 88 -22.20 14.14 25.94
N ARG A 89 -22.99 14.62 24.98
CA ARG A 89 -24.42 14.29 24.88
C ARG A 89 -24.59 13.03 24.06
N TRP A 90 -25.20 12.02 24.67
CA TRP A 90 -25.61 10.76 24.08
C TRP A 90 -27.02 10.87 23.51
N ARG A 91 -27.23 10.36 22.29
CA ARG A 91 -28.55 10.04 21.77
C ARG A 91 -28.54 8.65 21.13
N SER A 92 -29.62 7.89 21.26
CA SER A 92 -29.70 6.54 20.69
C SER A 92 -31.08 6.15 20.19
N GLY A 93 -31.12 5.14 19.33
CA GLY A 93 -32.33 4.44 18.92
C GLY A 93 -32.02 3.07 18.33
N GLY A 94 -32.93 2.10 18.46
CA GLY A 94 -32.71 0.73 17.95
C GLY A 94 -31.59 -0.04 18.65
N VAL A 95 -31.11 0.45 19.79
CA VAL A 95 -30.19 -0.21 20.73
C VAL A 95 -30.81 -0.21 22.12
N LEU A 96 -30.29 -1.02 23.05
CA LEU A 96 -30.72 -0.91 24.46
C LEU A 96 -30.40 0.50 25.01
N PRO A 97 -31.34 1.11 25.77
CA PRO A 97 -31.12 2.42 26.37
C PRO A 97 -30.09 2.37 27.51
N LEU A 98 -29.57 3.54 27.91
CA LEU A 98 -28.51 3.65 28.92
C LEU A 98 -28.86 2.97 30.25
N ASP A 99 -30.11 3.07 30.70
CA ASP A 99 -30.57 2.55 31.98
C ASP A 99 -30.91 1.05 31.98
N ALA A 100 -30.82 0.37 30.84
CA ALA A 100 -31.07 -1.07 30.76
C ALA A 100 -29.98 -1.90 31.46
N VAL A 101 -30.30 -3.16 31.80
CA VAL A 101 -29.35 -4.09 32.44
C VAL A 101 -28.13 -4.35 31.55
N ASN A 102 -28.36 -4.57 30.26
CA ASN A 102 -27.33 -4.73 29.23
C ASN A 102 -27.19 -3.46 28.38
N GLY A 103 -27.54 -2.30 28.94
CA GLY A 103 -27.39 -1.01 28.26
C GLY A 103 -25.91 -0.68 28.02
N PRO A 104 -25.63 0.39 27.27
CA PRO A 104 -24.28 0.83 26.96
C PRO A 104 -23.37 0.89 28.19
N THR A 105 -22.33 0.07 28.14
CA THR A 105 -21.33 -0.08 29.21
C THR A 105 -19.97 0.29 28.64
N LEU A 106 -19.26 1.13 29.37
CA LEU A 106 -17.87 1.47 29.10
C LEU A 106 -16.98 0.40 29.72
N THR A 107 -16.44 -0.46 28.87
CA THR A 107 -15.36 -1.38 29.20
C THR A 107 -14.03 -0.62 29.09
N ILE A 108 -13.29 -0.57 30.19
CA ILE A 108 -11.96 0.03 30.27
C ILE A 108 -10.95 -1.08 30.39
N GLU A 109 -10.01 -1.17 29.45
CA GLU A 109 -8.91 -2.14 29.49
C GLU A 109 -7.60 -1.40 29.76
N GLY A 110 -6.78 -1.93 30.66
CA GLY A 110 -5.51 -1.33 31.02
C GLY A 110 -4.76 -2.15 32.06
N ARG A 111 -4.07 -1.46 32.96
CA ARG A 111 -3.32 -2.06 34.07
C ARG A 111 -3.76 -1.46 35.39
N ASP A 112 -3.80 -2.27 36.44
CA ASP A 112 -4.03 -1.80 37.80
C ASP A 112 -2.79 -1.11 38.38
N ALA A 113 -2.87 -0.63 39.63
CA ALA A 113 -1.77 0.08 40.30
C ALA A 113 -0.51 -0.79 40.50
N SER A 114 -0.59 -2.11 40.36
CA SER A 114 0.55 -3.03 40.41
C SER A 114 1.18 -3.29 39.03
N GLY A 115 0.56 -2.77 37.97
CA GLY A 115 0.95 -3.01 36.58
C GLY A 115 0.33 -4.28 35.98
N ALA A 116 -0.60 -4.94 36.67
CA ALA A 116 -1.26 -6.15 36.16
C ALA A 116 -2.41 -5.80 35.23
N ALA A 117 -2.55 -6.51 34.10
CA ALA A 117 -3.63 -6.30 33.15
C ALA A 117 -5.01 -6.47 33.83
N ARG A 118 -5.89 -5.50 33.63
CA ARG A 118 -7.22 -5.47 34.26
C ARG A 118 -8.26 -4.82 33.35
N THR A 119 -9.49 -5.27 33.51
CA THR A 119 -10.67 -4.74 32.83
C THR A 119 -11.69 -4.27 33.85
N TRP A 120 -12.25 -3.08 33.64
CA TRP A 120 -13.36 -2.53 34.45
C TRP A 120 -14.60 -2.33 33.58
N TYR A 121 -15.78 -2.53 34.16
CA TYR A 121 -17.06 -2.35 33.48
C TYR A 121 -17.83 -1.21 34.14
N VAL A 122 -17.84 -0.05 33.49
CA VAL A 122 -18.47 1.19 33.98
C VAL A 122 -19.80 1.39 33.27
N ARG A 123 -20.89 1.31 34.01
CA ARG A 123 -22.23 1.56 33.47
C ARG A 123 -22.43 3.06 33.22
N LEU A 124 -22.62 3.45 31.95
CA LEU A 124 -22.70 4.87 31.56
C LEU A 124 -23.85 5.62 32.26
N TRP A 125 -24.99 4.94 32.51
CA TRP A 125 -26.14 5.54 33.18
C TRP A 125 -25.86 6.07 34.58
N ASN A 126 -24.91 5.46 35.30
CA ASN A 126 -24.53 5.93 36.65
C ASN A 126 -23.87 7.32 36.60
N TYR A 127 -23.47 7.77 35.41
CA TYR A 127 -22.79 9.03 35.12
C TYR A 127 -23.57 9.91 34.12
N ALA A 128 -24.86 9.62 33.92
CA ALA A 128 -25.72 10.29 32.96
C ALA A 128 -26.75 11.21 33.63
N THR A 129 -27.08 12.33 32.99
CA THR A 129 -28.19 13.21 33.37
C THR A 129 -29.07 13.47 32.14
N GLY A 130 -30.33 13.03 32.20
CA GLY A 130 -31.28 13.13 31.10
C GLY A 130 -32.25 11.96 31.07
N THR A 131 -32.68 11.56 29.87
CA THR A 131 -33.47 10.35 29.66
C THR A 131 -32.57 9.20 29.19
N PRO A 132 -33.03 7.94 29.25
CA PRO A 132 -32.20 6.80 28.87
C PRO A 132 -31.68 6.81 27.42
N ASP A 133 -32.35 7.52 26.52
CA ASP A 133 -31.99 7.65 25.10
C ASP A 133 -31.49 9.05 24.70
N ASP A 134 -31.48 10.02 25.63
CA ASP A 134 -30.98 11.39 25.42
C ASP A 134 -30.47 11.96 26.75
N ALA A 135 -29.16 11.86 26.98
CA ALA A 135 -28.54 12.28 28.24
C ALA A 135 -27.16 12.89 28.03
N VAL A 136 -26.77 13.77 28.94
CA VAL A 136 -25.38 14.20 29.07
C VAL A 136 -24.66 13.19 29.96
N VAL A 137 -23.62 12.55 29.43
CA VAL A 137 -22.76 11.60 30.15
C VAL A 137 -21.46 12.32 30.53
N THR A 138 -21.06 12.26 31.79
CA THR A 138 -19.83 12.88 32.29
C THR A 138 -18.98 11.88 33.06
N LEU A 139 -17.81 11.56 32.53
CA LEU A 139 -16.91 10.50 32.98
C LEU A 139 -15.61 11.08 33.58
N PRO A 140 -15.59 11.40 34.89
CA PRO A 140 -14.37 11.80 35.58
C PRO A 140 -13.52 10.56 35.91
N PHE A 141 -12.49 10.26 35.10
CA PHE A 141 -11.76 8.98 35.14
C PHE A 141 -11.20 8.59 36.50
N SER A 142 -10.75 9.56 37.32
CA SER A 142 -10.24 9.29 38.67
C SER A 142 -11.31 9.02 39.73
N ALA A 143 -12.58 9.16 39.38
CA ALA A 143 -13.73 8.90 40.24
C ALA A 143 -14.72 7.91 39.57
N LEU A 144 -14.27 7.19 38.54
CA LEU A 144 -15.06 6.12 37.96
C LEU A 144 -15.00 4.88 38.84
N ASP A 145 -16.17 4.33 39.11
CA ASP A 145 -16.36 3.03 39.73
C ASP A 145 -17.02 2.12 38.69
N GLY A 146 -16.45 0.94 38.50
CA GLY A 146 -17.12 -0.16 37.85
C GLY A 146 -18.24 -0.73 38.73
N GLY A 147 -19.09 -1.56 38.14
CA GLY A 147 -20.22 -2.20 38.81
C GLY A 147 -21.58 -1.66 38.35
N PHE A 148 -22.64 -2.41 38.65
CA PHE A 148 -24.00 -2.08 38.23
C PHE A 148 -24.72 -1.24 39.28
N LEU A 149 -24.72 -1.69 40.54
CA LEU A 149 -25.37 -1.04 41.69
C LEU A 149 -24.37 -0.25 42.54
N LEU A 150 -24.19 1.03 42.25
CA LEU A 150 -23.33 1.91 43.05
C LEU A 150 -24.07 2.51 44.26
N PRO A 151 -23.40 2.68 45.41
CA PRO A 151 -21.98 2.37 45.68
C PRO A 151 -21.72 0.90 46.11
N GLY A 152 -22.75 0.04 46.16
CA GLY A 152 -22.64 -1.31 46.73
C GLY A 152 -21.68 -2.27 46.00
N GLU A 153 -21.52 -2.08 44.69
CA GLU A 153 -20.66 -2.88 43.81
C GLU A 153 -19.44 -2.10 43.29
N ALA A 154 -19.13 -0.95 43.89
CA ALA A 154 -18.09 -0.06 43.40
C ALA A 154 -16.74 -0.78 43.24
N ASP A 155 -16.25 -0.82 42.00
CA ASP A 155 -14.89 -1.28 41.67
C ASP A 155 -14.08 -0.12 41.08
N PRO A 156 -13.30 0.62 41.89
CA PRO A 156 -12.61 1.82 41.45
C PRO A 156 -11.67 1.58 40.26
N VAL A 157 -11.80 2.42 39.24
CA VAL A 157 -10.97 2.38 38.03
C VAL A 157 -9.57 2.94 38.31
N HIS A 158 -8.53 2.22 37.90
CA HIS A 158 -7.18 2.77 37.87
C HIS A 158 -6.96 3.60 36.60
N ALA A 159 -7.13 4.92 36.71
CA ALA A 159 -7.03 5.83 35.57
C ALA A 159 -5.60 6.07 35.04
N GLY A 160 -4.56 5.61 35.75
CA GLY A 160 -3.17 5.95 35.43
C GLY A 160 -2.59 5.19 34.23
N ASP A 161 -3.22 4.09 33.81
CA ASP A 161 -2.67 3.23 32.76
C ASP A 161 -3.77 2.48 31.99
N ILE A 162 -4.45 3.17 31.08
CA ILE A 162 -5.54 2.66 30.24
C ILE A 162 -5.05 2.44 28.81
N ASP A 163 -5.27 1.25 28.25
CA ASP A 163 -4.99 0.92 26.84
C ASP A 163 -6.10 1.39 25.90
N ARG A 164 -7.36 1.11 26.25
CA ARG A 164 -8.51 1.51 25.43
C ARG A 164 -9.80 1.60 26.23
N LEU A 165 -10.73 2.36 25.65
CA LEU A 165 -12.12 2.48 26.03
C LEU A 165 -12.97 1.78 24.98
N PHE A 166 -14.00 1.05 25.41
CA PHE A 166 -14.93 0.34 24.55
C PHE A 166 -16.35 0.56 25.07
N VAL A 167 -17.22 1.19 24.28
CA VAL A 167 -18.63 1.40 24.62
C VAL A 167 -19.49 0.39 23.86
N SER A 168 -20.14 -0.51 24.60
CA SER A 168 -20.95 -1.58 24.02
C SER A 168 -22.29 -1.07 23.47
N LEU A 169 -22.67 -1.53 22.28
CA LEU A 169 -23.95 -1.30 21.64
C LEU A 169 -24.59 -2.64 21.31
N VAL A 170 -25.81 -2.86 21.76
CA VAL A 170 -26.52 -4.13 21.57
C VAL A 170 -27.99 -3.89 21.19
N ALA A 171 -28.58 -4.85 20.49
CA ALA A 171 -29.99 -4.80 20.10
C ALA A 171 -30.94 -4.81 21.32
N PRO A 172 -32.18 -4.30 21.21
CA PRO A 172 -33.15 -4.30 22.31
C PRO A 172 -33.46 -5.68 22.90
N SER A 173 -33.35 -6.75 22.11
CA SER A 173 -33.58 -8.14 22.52
C SER A 173 -32.28 -8.87 22.88
N TYR A 174 -31.24 -8.15 23.31
CA TYR A 174 -29.92 -8.74 23.50
C TYR A 174 -29.89 -9.85 24.56
N ILE A 175 -29.27 -10.97 24.19
CA ILE A 175 -28.99 -12.11 25.08
C ILE A 175 -27.50 -12.45 24.93
N GLY A 176 -26.73 -12.17 25.97
CA GLY A 176 -25.28 -12.38 25.97
C GLY A 176 -24.88 -13.81 25.59
N GLY A 177 -24.03 -13.94 24.58
CA GLY A 177 -23.54 -15.21 24.06
C GLY A 177 -24.53 -16.01 23.21
N SER A 178 -25.75 -15.50 22.97
CA SER A 178 -26.72 -16.16 22.10
C SER A 178 -26.29 -16.09 20.63
N THR A 179 -26.36 -17.21 19.93
CA THR A 179 -26.14 -17.28 18.48
C THR A 179 -27.45 -17.32 17.69
N THR A 180 -28.60 -17.25 18.37
CA THR A 180 -29.94 -17.30 17.78
C THR A 180 -30.15 -16.11 16.86
N PRO A 181 -30.54 -16.33 15.58
CA PRO A 181 -30.95 -15.25 14.69
C PRO A 181 -32.13 -14.45 15.24
N LEU A 182 -32.12 -13.15 15.02
CA LEU A 182 -33.29 -12.30 15.25
C LEU A 182 -34.38 -12.62 14.23
N ALA A 183 -35.65 -12.37 14.59
CA ALA A 183 -36.78 -12.58 13.68
C ALA A 183 -36.69 -11.73 12.39
N ALA A 184 -36.07 -10.55 12.50
CA ALA A 184 -35.67 -9.69 11.40
C ALA A 184 -34.41 -8.91 11.81
N PRO A 185 -33.58 -8.44 10.86
CA PRO A 185 -32.49 -7.52 11.16
C PRO A 185 -32.98 -6.29 11.93
N VAL A 186 -32.24 -5.87 12.95
CA VAL A 186 -32.54 -4.67 13.73
C VAL A 186 -31.52 -3.60 13.40
N GLU A 187 -31.99 -2.44 12.94
CA GLU A 187 -31.16 -1.27 12.71
C GLU A 187 -31.09 -0.45 14.01
N GLY A 188 -29.88 -0.08 14.42
CA GLY A 188 -29.62 0.73 15.60
C GLY A 188 -28.62 1.84 15.32
N TRP A 189 -28.68 2.90 16.12
CA TRP A 189 -27.76 4.02 16.01
C TRP A 189 -27.49 4.70 17.35
N VAL A 190 -26.31 5.32 17.43
CA VAL A 190 -25.86 6.14 18.55
C VAL A 190 -25.17 7.39 18.03
N GLU A 191 -25.42 8.51 18.68
CA GLU A 191 -24.73 9.78 18.44
C GLU A 191 -24.10 10.29 19.73
N LEU A 192 -22.83 10.67 19.62
CA LEU A 192 -22.13 11.43 20.64
C LEU A 192 -21.91 12.83 20.06
N THR A 193 -22.48 13.84 20.71
CA THR A 193 -22.37 15.26 20.34
C THR A 193 -21.79 16.05 21.50
N ASP A 194 -21.30 17.26 21.27
CA ASP A 194 -20.67 18.09 22.31
C ASP A 194 -19.55 17.32 23.04
N ILE A 195 -18.75 16.52 22.33
CA ILE A 195 -17.64 15.77 22.91
C ILE A 195 -16.59 16.77 23.42
N ARG A 196 -16.31 16.71 24.72
CA ARG A 196 -15.38 17.60 25.41
C ARG A 196 -14.51 16.80 26.37
N CYS A 197 -13.24 17.20 26.43
CA CYS A 197 -12.26 16.70 27.38
C CYS A 197 -11.69 17.84 28.22
N ASP A 198 -11.85 17.76 29.53
CA ASP A 198 -11.36 18.74 30.50
C ASP A 198 -10.41 18.09 31.52
N GLY A 199 -9.75 18.92 32.32
CA GLY A 199 -8.86 18.50 33.40
C GLY A 199 -7.40 18.35 32.98
N HIS A 200 -6.73 17.30 33.44
CA HIS A 200 -5.33 17.04 33.12
C HIS A 200 -5.20 16.20 31.83
N ARG A 201 -4.13 16.44 31.05
CA ARG A 201 -3.88 15.81 29.74
C ARG A 201 -5.10 15.83 28.78
N PRO A 202 -5.83 16.96 28.64
CA PRO A 202 -6.99 17.01 27.76
C PRO A 202 -6.61 17.12 26.27
N MET A 203 -5.32 17.36 25.97
CA MET A 203 -4.80 17.51 24.62
C MET A 203 -3.75 16.45 24.34
N LEU A 204 -3.76 15.91 23.11
CA LEU A 204 -2.73 15.01 22.61
C LEU A 204 -1.95 15.70 21.48
N ALA A 205 -0.63 15.59 21.52
CA ALA A 205 0.20 16.02 20.40
C ALA A 205 -0.10 15.12 19.19
N ILE A 206 -0.19 15.68 18.00
CA ILE A 206 -0.43 14.95 16.76
C ILE A 206 0.55 15.39 15.69
N GLY A 207 0.85 14.51 14.74
CA GLY A 207 1.67 14.89 13.59
C GLY A 207 1.01 15.96 12.72
N ASP A 208 1.75 17.02 12.43
CA ASP A 208 1.35 18.10 11.52
C ASP A 208 2.25 18.14 10.28
N VAL A 209 2.45 16.97 9.69
CA VAL A 209 3.24 16.84 8.47
C VAL A 209 2.34 17.07 7.27
N MET A 210 2.76 17.98 6.39
CA MET A 210 2.15 18.22 5.10
C MET A 210 3.17 17.98 3.99
N VAL A 211 3.13 16.78 3.41
CA VAL A 211 3.95 16.44 2.25
C VAL A 211 3.40 17.18 1.02
N PRO A 212 4.27 17.82 0.21
CA PRO A 212 3.84 18.44 -1.04
C PRO A 212 3.16 17.43 -1.98
N PRO A 213 2.18 17.87 -2.79
CA PRO A 213 1.62 17.02 -3.83
C PRO A 213 2.70 16.44 -4.76
N HIS A 214 2.68 15.12 -4.94
CA HIS A 214 3.71 14.38 -5.69
C HIS A 214 3.17 13.67 -6.94
N GLY A 215 1.92 13.94 -7.34
CA GLY A 215 1.34 13.43 -8.59
C GLY A 215 1.03 11.93 -8.60
N THR A 216 0.95 11.29 -7.43
CA THR A 216 0.52 9.89 -7.29
C THR A 216 -0.84 9.86 -6.60
N ALA A 217 -1.72 8.98 -7.07
CA ALA A 217 -2.97 8.66 -6.44
C ALA A 217 -2.78 7.51 -5.43
N ALA A 218 -3.78 7.27 -4.60
CA ALA A 218 -3.77 6.16 -3.65
C ALA A 218 -5.04 5.36 -3.76
N ALA A 219 -4.92 4.09 -3.39
CA ALA A 219 -6.07 3.24 -3.19
C ALA A 219 -6.36 2.99 -1.70
N THR A 220 -7.60 2.68 -1.42
CA THR A 220 -8.15 2.34 -0.11
C THR A 220 -9.11 1.17 -0.27
N ALA A 221 -9.40 0.45 0.80
CA ALA A 221 -10.34 -0.67 0.78
C ALA A 221 -11.34 -0.54 1.93
N TYR A 222 -12.64 -0.63 1.62
CA TYR A 222 -13.69 -0.63 2.63
C TYR A 222 -13.59 -1.87 3.53
N ASP A 223 -13.22 -3.01 2.96
CA ASP A 223 -12.99 -4.27 3.67
C ASP A 223 -11.98 -4.14 4.84
N ASP A 224 -10.96 -3.30 4.68
CA ASP A 224 -9.92 -3.06 5.69
C ASP A 224 -10.19 -1.83 6.56
N CYS A 225 -10.94 -0.86 6.05
CA CYS A 225 -11.04 0.48 6.65
C CYS A 225 -12.42 0.86 7.17
N GLY A 226 -13.46 0.06 6.91
CA GLY A 226 -14.85 0.37 7.28
C GLY A 226 -15.09 0.55 8.78
N THR A 227 -14.14 0.12 9.61
CA THR A 227 -14.14 0.31 11.07
C THR A 227 -13.61 1.67 11.54
N GLN A 228 -13.03 2.47 10.64
CA GLN A 228 -12.47 3.80 10.92
C GLN A 228 -13.36 4.90 10.34
N THR A 229 -13.24 6.14 10.81
CA THR A 229 -13.99 7.26 10.21
C THR A 229 -13.42 7.64 8.84
N PRO A 230 -14.25 7.97 7.83
CA PRO A 230 -13.76 8.48 6.55
C PRO A 230 -12.83 9.70 6.65
N ALA A 231 -13.11 10.60 7.59
CA ALA A 231 -12.31 11.80 7.85
C ALA A 231 -10.86 11.44 8.24
N ARG A 232 -10.65 10.36 9.00
CA ARG A 232 -9.31 9.88 9.35
C ARG A 232 -8.54 9.39 8.12
N LEU A 233 -9.18 8.59 7.27
CA LEU A 233 -8.57 8.07 6.05
C LEU A 233 -8.11 9.21 5.12
N LEU A 234 -9.04 10.12 4.82
CA LEU A 234 -8.79 11.18 3.85
C LEU A 234 -7.82 12.24 4.40
N ARG A 235 -7.76 12.42 5.73
CA ARG A 235 -6.69 13.18 6.39
C ARG A 235 -5.32 12.56 6.11
N ASN A 236 -5.14 11.24 6.30
CA ASN A 236 -3.85 10.59 6.05
C ASN A 236 -3.41 10.82 4.59
N LEU A 237 -4.31 10.59 3.63
CA LEU A 237 -4.03 10.85 2.21
C LEU A 237 -3.62 12.31 1.96
N ARG A 238 -4.37 13.26 2.53
CA ARG A 238 -4.14 14.69 2.31
C ARG A 238 -2.78 15.13 2.86
N GLN A 239 -2.45 14.68 4.06
CA GLN A 239 -1.20 15.02 4.73
C GLN A 239 0.01 14.35 4.09
N LEU A 240 -0.15 13.16 3.50
CA LEU A 240 0.91 12.45 2.79
C LEU A 240 1.14 12.90 1.35
N GLY A 241 0.37 13.88 0.85
CA GLY A 241 0.60 14.50 -0.46
C GLY A 241 -0.26 13.94 -1.60
N TYR A 242 -1.09 12.93 -1.36
CA TYR A 242 -2.01 12.39 -2.36
C TYR A 242 -3.08 13.42 -2.73
N ARG A 243 -3.33 13.62 -4.03
CA ARG A 243 -4.32 14.56 -4.58
C ARG A 243 -5.04 13.93 -5.76
N GLY A 244 -6.20 14.48 -6.10
CA GLY A 244 -6.98 14.00 -7.24
C GLY A 244 -7.67 12.69 -6.89
N SER A 245 -7.20 11.59 -7.45
CA SER A 245 -7.97 10.34 -7.45
C SER A 245 -7.75 9.49 -6.22
N VAL A 246 -8.84 8.89 -5.73
CA VAL A 246 -8.82 7.92 -4.63
C VAL A 246 -9.57 6.68 -5.10
N LEU A 247 -8.84 5.61 -5.40
CA LEU A 247 -9.45 4.33 -5.74
C LEU A 247 -9.99 3.70 -4.45
N HIS A 248 -11.31 3.55 -4.33
CA HIS A 248 -11.96 3.01 -3.14
C HIS A 248 -12.59 1.66 -3.47
N TYR A 249 -11.90 0.60 -3.05
CA TYR A 249 -12.31 -0.77 -3.30
C TYR A 249 -13.36 -1.24 -2.32
N VAL A 250 -14.44 -1.77 -2.90
CA VAL A 250 -15.56 -2.42 -2.23
C VAL A 250 -15.49 -3.88 -2.65
N GLY A 251 -14.85 -4.68 -1.81
CA GLY A 251 -14.43 -6.03 -2.13
C GLY A 251 -15.50 -7.06 -1.85
N MET A 252 -15.22 -7.94 -0.90
CA MET A 252 -16.03 -9.11 -0.60
C MET A 252 -16.92 -8.94 0.62
N SER A 253 -16.78 -7.86 1.40
CA SER A 253 -17.33 -7.80 2.76
C SER A 253 -17.90 -6.45 3.18
N HIS A 254 -18.70 -6.48 4.26
CA HIS A 254 -19.23 -5.34 5.00
C HIS A 254 -20.21 -4.39 4.28
N TYR A 255 -20.46 -4.55 2.97
CA TYR A 255 -21.30 -3.61 2.24
C TYR A 255 -22.77 -4.04 2.05
N PHE A 256 -23.05 -5.33 1.99
CA PHE A 256 -24.35 -5.87 1.59
C PHE A 256 -25.29 -6.20 2.76
N ARG A 257 -26.60 -6.15 2.49
CA ARG A 257 -27.61 -6.65 3.42
C ARG A 257 -27.62 -8.18 3.47
N LEU A 258 -27.93 -8.70 4.65
CA LEU A 258 -28.02 -10.13 4.91
C LEU A 258 -29.42 -10.50 5.40
N ALA A 259 -29.92 -11.65 4.93
CA ALA A 259 -31.14 -12.28 5.39
C ALA A 259 -30.83 -13.67 5.95
N ALA A 260 -31.56 -14.09 6.98
CA ALA A 260 -31.47 -15.44 7.51
C ALA A 260 -32.06 -16.45 6.50
N SER A 261 -31.31 -17.50 6.20
CA SER A 261 -31.71 -18.56 5.26
C SER A 261 -31.07 -19.88 5.70
N ASP A 262 -31.90 -20.89 6.01
CA ASP A 262 -31.48 -22.26 6.37
C ASP A 262 -30.32 -22.36 7.39
N GLY A 263 -30.36 -21.52 8.42
CA GLY A 263 -29.34 -21.50 9.47
C GLY A 263 -28.05 -20.72 9.12
N ALA A 264 -28.00 -20.10 7.95
CA ALA A 264 -26.97 -19.17 7.51
C ALA A 264 -27.52 -17.74 7.37
N PHE A 265 -26.63 -16.79 7.10
CA PHE A 265 -26.98 -15.44 6.67
C PHE A 265 -26.43 -15.24 5.26
N LEU A 266 -27.31 -15.06 4.29
CA LEU A 266 -26.94 -14.89 2.87
C LEU A 266 -27.29 -13.49 2.41
N VAL A 267 -26.66 -13.04 1.33
CA VAL A 267 -26.99 -11.78 0.66
C VAL A 267 -28.50 -11.71 0.42
N ASP A 268 -29.11 -10.62 0.87
CA ASP A 268 -30.52 -10.35 0.62
C ASP A 268 -30.69 -9.74 -0.77
N ALA A 269 -30.82 -10.60 -1.76
CA ALA A 269 -31.03 -10.21 -3.15
C ALA A 269 -32.42 -9.59 -3.41
N ALA A 270 -33.34 -9.65 -2.45
CA ALA A 270 -34.67 -9.06 -2.58
C ALA A 270 -34.77 -7.67 -1.93
N ALA A 271 -33.75 -7.24 -1.17
CA ALA A 271 -33.76 -5.95 -0.53
C ALA A 271 -33.87 -4.80 -1.54
N ASP A 272 -34.76 -3.84 -1.24
CA ASP A 272 -34.93 -2.61 -2.02
C ASP A 272 -33.61 -1.84 -2.15
N ASP A 273 -32.86 -1.80 -1.05
CA ASP A 273 -31.52 -1.27 -0.98
C ASP A 273 -30.52 -2.42 -0.79
N PRO A 274 -29.61 -2.66 -1.75
CA PRO A 274 -28.64 -3.73 -1.61
C PRO A 274 -27.56 -3.43 -0.55
N LEU A 275 -27.37 -2.16 -0.18
CA LEU A 275 -26.37 -1.76 0.81
C LEU A 275 -26.91 -1.87 2.24
N ALA A 276 -26.09 -2.40 3.14
CA ALA A 276 -26.37 -2.34 4.57
C ALA A 276 -26.36 -0.90 5.09
N THR A 277 -27.19 -0.59 6.07
CA THR A 277 -27.34 0.75 6.63
C THR A 277 -26.00 1.36 7.08
N PRO A 278 -25.13 0.63 7.82
CA PRO A 278 -23.83 1.17 8.22
C PRO A 278 -22.93 1.49 7.02
N CYS A 279 -22.91 0.62 6.00
CA CYS A 279 -22.16 0.84 4.77
C CYS A 279 -22.64 2.09 4.03
N ARG A 280 -23.96 2.25 3.88
CA ARG A 280 -24.54 3.43 3.25
C ARG A 280 -24.15 4.72 3.97
N ALA A 281 -24.26 4.74 5.30
CA ALA A 281 -23.90 5.90 6.11
C ALA A 281 -22.41 6.23 6.00
N TRP A 282 -21.55 5.22 6.05
CA TRP A 282 -20.10 5.37 5.92
C TRP A 282 -19.70 5.95 4.55
N HIS A 283 -20.23 5.39 3.47
CA HIS A 283 -19.88 5.85 2.11
C HIS A 283 -20.48 7.22 1.79
N ALA A 284 -21.66 7.55 2.31
CA ALA A 284 -22.20 8.91 2.22
C ALA A 284 -21.24 9.93 2.84
N ALA A 285 -20.70 9.63 4.03
CA ALA A 285 -19.71 10.48 4.69
C ALA A 285 -18.36 10.49 3.94
N PHE A 286 -17.91 9.35 3.41
CA PHE A 286 -16.67 9.25 2.63
C PHE A 286 -16.70 10.09 1.36
N PHE A 287 -17.77 10.01 0.57
CA PHE A 287 -17.88 10.82 -0.64
C PHE A 287 -18.09 12.31 -0.33
N ALA A 288 -18.82 12.66 0.73
CA ALA A 288 -18.95 14.04 1.18
C ALA A 288 -17.59 14.63 1.61
N GLU A 289 -16.79 13.87 2.35
CA GLU A 289 -15.45 14.28 2.75
C GLU A 289 -14.48 14.35 1.55
N CYS A 290 -14.61 13.44 0.57
CA CYS A 290 -13.91 13.56 -0.70
C CYS A 290 -14.23 14.88 -1.41
N ALA A 291 -15.52 15.24 -1.50
CA ALA A 291 -15.95 16.51 -2.09
C ALA A 291 -15.36 17.71 -1.33
N ALA A 292 -15.42 17.69 0.00
CA ALA A 292 -14.89 18.76 0.85
C ALA A 292 -13.37 18.97 0.68
N LEU A 293 -12.63 17.89 0.45
CA LEU A 293 -11.17 17.92 0.29
C LEU A 293 -10.71 18.02 -1.18
N GLY A 294 -11.64 18.01 -2.13
CA GLY A 294 -11.37 18.10 -3.57
C GLY A 294 -10.78 16.83 -4.18
N TYR A 295 -11.14 15.66 -3.65
CA TYR A 295 -10.81 14.36 -4.25
C TYR A 295 -11.83 13.94 -5.31
N SER A 296 -11.38 13.11 -6.25
CA SER A 296 -12.19 12.42 -7.24
C SER A 296 -12.19 10.92 -6.94
N PRO A 297 -13.09 10.44 -6.07
CA PRO A 297 -13.14 9.02 -5.70
C PRO A 297 -13.57 8.15 -6.89
N ILE A 298 -13.08 6.91 -6.90
CA ILE A 298 -13.52 5.84 -7.81
C ILE A 298 -14.10 4.73 -6.95
N ALA A 299 -15.37 4.38 -7.13
CA ALA A 299 -15.95 3.21 -6.48
C ALA A 299 -15.57 1.96 -7.27
N SER A 300 -14.79 1.06 -6.67
CA SER A 300 -14.27 -0.15 -7.31
C SER A 300 -14.96 -1.38 -6.74
N LEU A 301 -15.96 -1.89 -7.44
CA LEU A 301 -16.79 -3.00 -6.95
C LEU A 301 -16.28 -4.34 -7.49
N SER A 302 -15.90 -5.24 -6.60
CA SER A 302 -15.47 -6.60 -6.95
C SER A 302 -16.64 -7.52 -7.33
N TYR A 303 -16.37 -8.55 -8.14
CA TYR A 303 -17.27 -9.67 -8.44
C TYR A 303 -17.24 -10.73 -7.33
N GLU A 304 -16.88 -10.33 -6.11
CA GLU A 304 -16.70 -11.19 -4.95
C GLU A 304 -17.67 -10.88 -3.81
N VAL A 305 -18.02 -11.92 -3.07
CA VAL A 305 -18.74 -11.85 -1.79
C VAL A 305 -18.10 -12.87 -0.84
N LEU A 306 -18.03 -12.58 0.46
CA LEU A 306 -17.59 -13.55 1.46
C LEU A 306 -18.33 -14.87 1.28
N ALA A 307 -17.60 -15.98 1.16
CA ALA A 307 -18.17 -17.25 0.72
C ALA A 307 -19.30 -17.75 1.62
N MET A 308 -19.23 -17.47 2.93
CA MET A 308 -20.27 -17.83 3.89
C MET A 308 -21.58 -17.04 3.75
N HIS A 309 -21.58 -15.95 2.96
CA HIS A 309 -22.71 -15.07 2.71
C HIS A 309 -23.18 -15.12 1.25
N CYS A 310 -22.45 -15.77 0.37
CA CYS A 310 -22.78 -15.86 -1.04
C CYS A 310 -23.82 -16.99 -1.27
N PRO A 311 -25.00 -16.69 -1.88
CA PRO A 311 -25.94 -17.72 -2.28
C PRO A 311 -25.26 -18.82 -3.12
N ASP A 312 -25.58 -20.08 -2.85
CA ASP A 312 -24.86 -21.22 -3.44
C ASP A 312 -24.92 -21.22 -4.99
N ALA A 313 -26.08 -20.87 -5.55
CA ALA A 313 -26.31 -20.79 -6.99
C ALA A 313 -25.55 -19.64 -7.69
N TRP A 314 -25.06 -18.66 -6.94
CA TRP A 314 -24.30 -17.53 -7.50
C TRP A 314 -22.83 -17.88 -7.70
N GLN A 315 -22.32 -18.91 -7.04
CA GLN A 315 -20.89 -19.18 -6.96
C GLN A 315 -20.39 -19.87 -8.22
N GLN A 316 -19.25 -19.43 -8.74
CA GLN A 316 -18.51 -20.14 -9.78
C GLN A 316 -18.06 -21.53 -9.27
N ARG A 317 -18.06 -22.54 -10.15
CA ARG A 317 -17.62 -23.90 -9.81
C ARG A 317 -16.66 -24.48 -10.84
N ALA A 318 -15.71 -25.28 -10.38
CA ALA A 318 -14.92 -26.16 -11.23
C ALA A 318 -15.76 -27.36 -11.69
N ALA A 319 -15.31 -28.08 -12.73
CA ALA A 319 -16.06 -29.18 -13.33
C ALA A 319 -16.38 -30.36 -12.39
N ASN A 320 -15.70 -30.47 -11.25
CA ASN A 320 -15.99 -31.48 -10.22
C ASN A 320 -16.95 -30.96 -9.12
N GLY A 321 -17.49 -29.75 -9.28
CA GLY A 321 -18.40 -29.10 -8.34
C GLY A 321 -17.71 -28.26 -7.26
N ASP A 322 -16.38 -28.29 -7.16
CA ASP A 322 -15.64 -27.50 -6.18
C ASP A 322 -15.90 -26.01 -6.40
N PRO A 323 -16.27 -25.25 -5.36
CA PRO A 323 -16.60 -23.85 -5.53
C PRO A 323 -15.34 -22.97 -5.61
N ALA A 324 -15.40 -21.89 -6.38
CA ALA A 324 -14.32 -20.91 -6.49
C ALA A 324 -14.06 -20.23 -5.15
N ARG A 325 -12.81 -20.30 -4.66
CA ARG A 325 -12.39 -19.71 -3.38
C ARG A 325 -11.06 -18.99 -3.53
N THR A 326 -10.98 -17.78 -3.00
CA THR A 326 -9.72 -17.05 -2.85
C THR A 326 -8.89 -17.63 -1.69
N GLY A 327 -7.62 -17.22 -1.62
CA GLY A 327 -6.70 -17.65 -0.56
C GLY A 327 -6.91 -16.96 0.80
N TRP A 328 -7.89 -16.06 0.91
CA TRP A 328 -8.17 -15.29 2.13
C TRP A 328 -8.84 -16.13 3.22
N SER A 329 -8.76 -15.66 4.47
CA SER A 329 -9.42 -16.30 5.61
C SER A 329 -10.26 -15.29 6.41
N PRO A 330 -11.60 -15.43 6.44
CA PRO A 330 -12.40 -16.38 5.64
C PRO A 330 -12.32 -16.08 4.12
N PRO A 331 -12.52 -17.07 3.24
CA PRO A 331 -12.42 -16.87 1.80
C PRO A 331 -13.64 -16.14 1.22
N SER A 332 -13.44 -15.44 0.11
CA SER A 332 -14.53 -15.03 -0.78
C SER A 332 -14.95 -16.16 -1.72
N ALA A 333 -16.15 -16.01 -2.27
CA ALA A 333 -16.64 -16.72 -3.43
C ALA A 333 -16.74 -15.73 -4.60
N LEU A 334 -16.36 -16.19 -5.78
CA LEU A 334 -16.50 -15.43 -7.02
C LEU A 334 -17.91 -15.67 -7.57
N MET A 335 -18.63 -14.58 -7.85
CA MET A 335 -19.95 -14.65 -8.46
C MET A 335 -19.83 -15.00 -9.95
N SER A 336 -20.70 -15.88 -10.44
CA SER A 336 -20.72 -16.33 -11.82
C SER A 336 -21.20 -15.20 -12.74
N PRO A 337 -20.38 -14.75 -13.72
CA PRO A 337 -20.81 -13.79 -14.74
C PRO A 337 -22.00 -14.26 -15.58
N ALA A 338 -22.29 -15.57 -15.59
CA ALA A 338 -23.43 -16.17 -16.28
C ALA A 338 -24.72 -16.15 -15.43
N ASN A 339 -24.63 -15.94 -14.12
CA ASN A 339 -25.79 -15.93 -13.25
C ASN A 339 -26.50 -14.57 -13.30
N GLY A 340 -27.69 -14.54 -13.92
CA GLY A 340 -28.46 -13.31 -14.09
C GLY A 340 -28.86 -12.64 -12.77
N GLU A 341 -29.28 -13.39 -11.77
CA GLU A 341 -29.68 -12.85 -10.46
C GLU A 341 -28.50 -12.19 -9.73
N ALA A 342 -27.35 -12.86 -9.70
CA ALA A 342 -26.14 -12.33 -9.09
C ALA A 342 -25.68 -11.04 -9.79
N MET A 343 -25.69 -11.02 -11.13
CA MET A 343 -25.26 -9.87 -11.91
C MET A 343 -26.26 -8.70 -11.86
N GLU A 344 -27.56 -8.97 -11.80
CA GLU A 344 -28.58 -7.95 -11.56
C GLU A 344 -28.44 -7.33 -10.17
N TRP A 345 -28.17 -8.15 -9.15
CA TRP A 345 -27.87 -7.66 -7.81
C TRP A 345 -26.63 -6.76 -7.80
N LEU A 346 -25.54 -7.17 -8.45
CA LEU A 346 -24.31 -6.39 -8.55
C LEU A 346 -24.54 -5.03 -9.26
N GLN A 347 -25.37 -5.02 -10.30
CA GLN A 347 -25.79 -3.78 -10.98
C GLN A 347 -26.56 -2.83 -10.04
N ARG A 348 -27.42 -3.36 -9.16
CA ARG A 348 -28.10 -2.53 -8.16
C ARG A 348 -27.13 -1.98 -7.10
N VAL A 349 -26.15 -2.76 -6.68
CA VAL A 349 -25.07 -2.30 -5.78
C VAL A 349 -24.32 -1.13 -6.44
N ALA A 350 -23.92 -1.29 -7.70
CA ALA A 350 -23.26 -0.23 -8.46
C ALA A 350 -24.12 1.04 -8.56
N ALA A 351 -25.42 0.89 -8.87
CA ALA A 351 -26.36 2.02 -8.91
C ALA A 351 -26.49 2.73 -7.55
N ALA A 352 -26.46 1.99 -6.44
CA ALA A 352 -26.50 2.57 -5.09
C ALA A 352 -25.26 3.42 -4.79
N PHE A 353 -24.07 2.97 -5.19
CA PHE A 353 -22.84 3.77 -5.07
C PHE A 353 -22.87 5.01 -5.98
N VAL A 354 -23.33 4.87 -7.23
CA VAL A 354 -23.51 6.02 -8.14
C VAL A 354 -24.43 7.08 -7.52
N TRP A 355 -25.53 6.66 -6.88
CA TRP A 355 -26.43 7.58 -6.19
C TRP A 355 -25.75 8.31 -5.03
N LEU A 356 -24.93 7.61 -4.24
CA LEU A 356 -24.17 8.23 -3.14
C LEU A 356 -23.15 9.25 -3.67
N MET A 357 -22.45 8.94 -4.76
CA MET A 357 -21.50 9.85 -5.40
C MET A 357 -22.21 11.11 -5.95
N LYS A 358 -23.36 10.93 -6.62
CA LYS A 358 -24.20 12.04 -7.11
C LYS A 358 -24.62 12.98 -5.98
N ASN A 359 -25.11 12.43 -4.88
CA ASN A 359 -25.56 13.22 -3.74
C ASN A 359 -24.43 13.97 -3.04
N ALA A 360 -23.22 13.40 -3.02
CA ALA A 360 -22.05 14.07 -2.50
C ALA A 360 -21.47 15.13 -3.46
N GLY A 361 -21.89 15.14 -4.73
CA GLY A 361 -21.40 16.07 -5.74
C GLY A 361 -19.97 15.77 -6.20
N VAL A 362 -19.50 14.53 -6.07
CA VAL A 362 -18.22 14.07 -6.61
C VAL A 362 -18.37 13.53 -8.04
N PRO A 363 -17.31 13.52 -8.87
CA PRO A 363 -17.36 12.88 -10.18
C PRO A 363 -17.78 11.41 -10.10
N ILE A 364 -18.67 10.96 -10.97
CA ILE A 364 -19.15 9.58 -10.98
C ILE A 364 -18.15 8.71 -11.73
N ARG A 365 -17.28 8.02 -11.00
CA ARG A 365 -16.25 7.14 -11.54
C ARG A 365 -16.39 5.77 -10.90
N PHE A 366 -16.54 4.74 -11.73
CA PHE A 366 -16.84 3.39 -11.26
C PHE A 366 -15.97 2.36 -11.96
N GLN A 367 -15.26 1.55 -11.19
CA GLN A 367 -14.45 0.44 -11.71
C GLN A 367 -15.19 -0.88 -11.56
N ALA A 368 -15.30 -1.64 -12.64
CA ALA A 368 -15.57 -3.08 -12.57
C ALA A 368 -14.31 -3.78 -12.05
N GLY A 369 -14.32 -4.08 -10.74
CA GLY A 369 -13.24 -4.73 -10.02
C GLY A 369 -13.32 -6.24 -10.14
N GLU A 370 -12.16 -6.87 -10.33
CA GLU A 370 -11.99 -8.33 -10.33
C GLU A 370 -12.99 -9.16 -11.17
N PRO A 371 -13.38 -8.74 -12.39
CA PRO A 371 -14.37 -9.49 -13.17
C PRO A 371 -13.69 -10.61 -13.95
N TRP A 372 -13.46 -11.77 -13.34
CA TRP A 372 -12.88 -12.93 -14.05
C TRP A 372 -13.48 -14.27 -13.63
N TRP A 373 -13.33 -15.25 -14.53
CA TRP A 373 -13.49 -16.66 -14.19
C TRP A 373 -12.32 -17.11 -13.33
N TRP A 374 -12.61 -17.60 -12.14
CA TRP A 374 -11.60 -18.02 -11.18
C TRP A 374 -10.79 -19.19 -11.74
N VAL A 375 -9.48 -19.16 -11.54
CA VAL A 375 -8.60 -20.29 -11.81
C VAL A 375 -8.00 -20.73 -10.48
N MET A 376 -8.26 -21.98 -10.11
CA MET A 376 -7.75 -22.57 -8.89
C MET A 376 -6.23 -22.73 -8.97
N ALA A 377 -5.56 -22.80 -7.81
CA ALA A 377 -4.11 -23.00 -7.74
C ALA A 377 -3.61 -24.28 -8.44
N ASP A 378 -4.49 -25.26 -8.69
CA ASP A 378 -4.19 -26.48 -9.43
C ASP A 378 -4.49 -26.40 -10.94
N GLY A 379 -4.91 -25.24 -11.46
CA GLY A 379 -5.07 -24.96 -12.89
C GLY A 379 -6.48 -25.20 -13.42
N ARG A 380 -7.42 -25.65 -12.56
CA ARG A 380 -8.83 -25.79 -12.92
C ARG A 380 -9.50 -24.42 -13.02
N ILE A 381 -10.23 -24.19 -14.10
CA ILE A 381 -11.06 -22.99 -14.28
C ILE A 381 -12.49 -23.23 -13.76
N CYS A 382 -13.06 -22.22 -13.10
CA CYS A 382 -14.37 -22.30 -12.48
C CYS A 382 -15.48 -21.70 -13.37
N LEU A 383 -15.83 -22.40 -14.45
CA LEU A 383 -16.89 -22.00 -15.40
C LEU A 383 -17.98 -23.08 -15.58
N TYR A 384 -18.19 -23.89 -14.55
CA TYR A 384 -19.06 -25.07 -14.54
C TYR A 384 -20.13 -25.02 -13.44
N ASP A 385 -20.54 -23.83 -13.02
CA ASP A 385 -21.78 -23.67 -12.26
C ASP A 385 -23.01 -23.80 -13.18
N ASP A 386 -24.18 -24.13 -12.62
CA ASP A 386 -25.41 -24.38 -13.39
C ASP A 386 -25.74 -23.27 -14.40
N ALA A 387 -25.51 -22.00 -14.03
CA ALA A 387 -25.77 -20.87 -14.91
C ALA A 387 -24.73 -20.79 -16.04
N ALA A 388 -23.45 -21.02 -15.73
CA ALA A 388 -22.39 -21.09 -16.73
C ALA A 388 -22.59 -22.27 -17.69
N GLU A 389 -22.91 -23.48 -17.20
CA GLU A 389 -23.19 -24.64 -18.05
C GLU A 389 -24.34 -24.35 -19.02
N ALA A 390 -25.44 -23.78 -18.53
CA ALA A 390 -26.57 -23.37 -19.37
C ALA A 390 -26.17 -22.33 -20.44
N ALA A 391 -25.36 -21.34 -20.07
CA ALA A 391 -24.88 -20.31 -20.99
C ALA A 391 -23.86 -20.83 -22.01
N LEU A 392 -23.12 -21.89 -21.68
CA LEU A 392 -22.00 -22.43 -22.46
C LEU A 392 -22.37 -23.72 -23.23
N GLY A 393 -23.67 -23.92 -23.50
CA GLY A 393 -24.17 -24.99 -24.37
C GLY A 393 -24.77 -26.20 -23.65
N GLY A 394 -24.96 -26.12 -22.34
CA GLY A 394 -25.64 -27.10 -21.49
C GLY A 394 -24.75 -28.25 -20.99
N ASP A 395 -23.79 -28.69 -21.81
CA ASP A 395 -22.81 -29.73 -21.47
C ASP A 395 -21.41 -29.32 -21.98
N PRO A 396 -20.78 -28.31 -21.35
CA PRO A 396 -19.51 -27.78 -21.82
C PRO A 396 -18.37 -28.80 -21.65
N VAL A 397 -17.46 -28.84 -22.62
CA VAL A 397 -16.27 -29.71 -22.54
C VAL A 397 -15.43 -29.39 -21.30
N THR A 398 -14.94 -30.43 -20.61
CA THR A 398 -14.14 -30.24 -19.39
C THR A 398 -12.72 -29.76 -19.70
N ILE A 399 -12.27 -28.73 -18.99
CA ILE A 399 -10.90 -28.26 -18.92
C ILE A 399 -10.36 -28.60 -17.53
N ALA A 400 -9.65 -29.72 -17.42
CA ALA A 400 -9.16 -30.22 -16.15
C ALA A 400 -7.90 -29.48 -15.63
N ASP A 401 -7.09 -28.92 -16.53
CA ASP A 401 -5.92 -28.11 -16.19
C ASP A 401 -5.58 -27.19 -17.37
N LEU A 402 -5.63 -25.87 -17.16
CA LEU A 402 -5.28 -24.86 -18.16
C LEU A 402 -3.80 -24.88 -18.59
N ARG A 403 -2.94 -25.60 -17.87
CA ARG A 403 -1.52 -25.77 -18.21
C ARG A 403 -1.28 -26.87 -19.23
N ALA A 404 -2.26 -27.76 -19.42
CA ALA A 404 -2.18 -28.81 -20.41
C ALA A 404 -2.48 -28.25 -21.83
N PRO A 405 -1.96 -28.88 -22.90
CA PRO A 405 -2.39 -28.55 -24.25
C PRO A 405 -3.90 -28.70 -24.42
N LEU A 406 -4.57 -27.64 -24.91
CA LEU A 406 -6.02 -27.62 -25.10
C LEU A 406 -6.39 -27.94 -26.55
N ASP A 407 -7.48 -28.68 -26.74
CA ASP A 407 -8.04 -28.95 -28.07
C ASP A 407 -8.93 -27.80 -28.57
N SER A 408 -9.38 -27.89 -29.83
CA SER A 408 -10.21 -26.85 -30.44
C SER A 408 -11.55 -26.61 -29.73
N ALA A 409 -12.14 -27.63 -29.12
CA ALA A 409 -13.41 -27.49 -28.42
C ALA A 409 -13.21 -26.76 -27.09
N GLN A 410 -12.13 -27.07 -26.36
CA GLN A 410 -11.75 -26.38 -25.13
C GLN A 410 -11.39 -24.92 -25.39
N LEU A 411 -10.66 -24.62 -26.47
CA LEU A 411 -10.37 -23.23 -26.87
C LEU A 411 -11.65 -22.45 -27.19
N ALA A 412 -12.60 -23.07 -27.91
CA ALA A 412 -13.89 -22.46 -28.22
C ALA A 412 -14.74 -22.21 -26.96
N LEU A 413 -14.67 -23.11 -25.97
CA LEU A 413 -15.31 -22.90 -24.68
C LEU A 413 -14.75 -21.68 -23.95
N LEU A 414 -13.42 -21.50 -23.92
CA LEU A 414 -12.81 -20.32 -23.30
C LEU A 414 -13.20 -19.02 -24.03
N ASP A 415 -13.28 -19.04 -25.36
CA ASP A 415 -13.76 -17.88 -26.14
C ASP A 415 -15.23 -17.56 -25.81
N ALA A 416 -16.08 -18.57 -25.65
CA ALA A 416 -17.48 -18.40 -25.25
C ALA A 416 -17.61 -17.85 -23.81
N ALA A 417 -16.82 -18.37 -22.87
CA ALA A 417 -16.75 -17.86 -21.50
C ALA A 417 -16.29 -16.39 -21.46
N GLY A 418 -15.35 -16.02 -22.34
CA GLY A 418 -14.94 -14.62 -22.52
C GLY A 418 -16.06 -13.72 -23.04
N ALA A 419 -16.90 -14.21 -23.96
CA ALA A 419 -18.07 -13.46 -24.42
C ALA A 419 -19.10 -13.23 -23.32
N VAL A 420 -19.33 -14.23 -22.45
CA VAL A 420 -20.21 -14.10 -21.27
C VAL A 420 -19.67 -13.04 -20.31
N LEU A 421 -18.37 -13.08 -20.00
CA LEU A 421 -17.73 -12.11 -19.11
C LEU A 421 -17.78 -10.68 -19.67
N ALA A 422 -17.51 -10.51 -20.96
CA ALA A 422 -17.63 -9.22 -21.64
C ALA A 422 -19.07 -8.68 -21.60
N SER A 423 -20.06 -9.54 -21.80
CA SER A 423 -21.48 -9.15 -21.71
C SER A 423 -21.86 -8.71 -20.30
N SER A 424 -21.44 -9.45 -19.27
CA SER A 424 -21.72 -9.11 -17.87
C SER A 424 -21.13 -7.76 -17.48
N THR A 425 -19.85 -7.54 -17.78
CA THR A 425 -19.16 -6.27 -17.46
C THR A 425 -19.71 -5.08 -18.26
N ALA A 426 -20.13 -5.29 -19.52
CA ALA A 426 -20.83 -4.27 -20.30
C ALA A 426 -22.20 -3.90 -19.69
N ALA A 427 -22.95 -4.89 -19.17
CA ALA A 427 -24.21 -4.65 -18.48
C ALA A 427 -24.00 -3.84 -17.18
N LEU A 428 -22.95 -4.14 -16.42
CA LEU A 428 -22.56 -3.37 -15.24
C LEU A 428 -22.24 -1.91 -15.59
N ALA A 429 -21.42 -1.68 -16.62
CA ALA A 429 -21.10 -0.33 -17.11
C ALA A 429 -22.36 0.42 -17.59
N ALA A 430 -23.29 -0.27 -18.26
CA ALA A 430 -24.56 0.31 -18.68
C ALA A 430 -25.44 0.69 -17.48
N ALA A 431 -25.51 -0.15 -16.45
CA ALA A 431 -26.25 0.14 -15.22
C ALA A 431 -25.68 1.38 -14.49
N VAL A 432 -24.35 1.49 -14.41
CA VAL A 432 -23.66 2.68 -13.87
C VAL A 432 -24.05 3.94 -14.64
N ARG A 433 -23.93 3.92 -15.97
CA ARG A 433 -24.27 5.08 -16.81
C ARG A 433 -25.76 5.43 -16.74
N SER A 434 -26.63 4.43 -16.61
CA SER A 434 -28.08 4.63 -16.42
C SER A 434 -28.39 5.30 -15.09
N ALA A 435 -27.81 4.82 -13.99
CA ALA A 435 -27.95 5.43 -12.66
C ALA A 435 -27.36 6.84 -12.59
N ALA A 436 -26.32 7.10 -13.40
CA ALA A 436 -25.66 8.39 -13.48
C ALA A 436 -26.51 9.46 -14.18
N ALA A 437 -27.42 9.08 -15.09
CA ALA A 437 -28.18 10.05 -15.89
C ALA A 437 -28.95 11.07 -15.01
N PRO A 438 -29.02 12.36 -15.42
CA PRO A 438 -28.49 12.92 -16.68
C PRO A 438 -27.00 13.29 -16.64
N GLU A 439 -26.30 13.09 -15.51
CA GLU A 439 -24.85 13.29 -15.45
C GLU A 439 -24.09 12.20 -16.21
N THR A 440 -22.84 12.48 -16.57
CA THR A 440 -21.93 11.50 -17.19
C THR A 440 -21.20 10.70 -16.11
N ALA A 441 -21.05 9.39 -16.34
CA ALA A 441 -20.19 8.53 -15.54
C ALA A 441 -19.01 8.00 -16.36
N GLU A 442 -17.85 7.90 -15.72
CA GLU A 442 -16.68 7.19 -16.20
C GLU A 442 -16.75 5.72 -15.73
N ALA A 443 -16.71 4.79 -16.67
CA ALA A 443 -16.64 3.35 -16.42
C ALA A 443 -15.22 2.85 -16.66
N LEU A 444 -14.60 2.28 -15.64
CA LEU A 444 -13.24 1.76 -15.63
C LEU A 444 -13.27 0.23 -15.50
N LEU A 445 -12.23 -0.44 -15.99
CA LEU A 445 -12.10 -1.90 -15.93
C LEU A 445 -10.74 -2.29 -15.37
N LEU A 446 -10.72 -3.13 -14.33
CA LEU A 446 -9.49 -3.71 -13.79
C LEU A 446 -9.08 -4.98 -14.53
N THR A 447 -7.78 -5.14 -14.78
CA THR A 447 -7.19 -6.42 -15.19
C THR A 447 -5.93 -6.74 -14.39
N PHE A 448 -5.91 -7.93 -13.78
CA PHE A 448 -4.76 -8.45 -13.05
C PHE A 448 -3.90 -9.32 -13.97
N LEU A 449 -2.89 -8.70 -14.60
CA LEU A 449 -2.07 -9.33 -15.63
C LEU A 449 -1.38 -10.64 -15.20
N PRO A 450 -0.89 -10.78 -13.95
CA PRO A 450 -0.15 -11.96 -13.52
C PRO A 450 -0.93 -13.26 -13.68
N SER A 451 -2.25 -13.24 -13.44
CA SER A 451 -3.11 -14.42 -13.62
C SER A 451 -3.67 -14.53 -15.03
N VAL A 452 -4.07 -13.42 -15.66
CA VAL A 452 -4.75 -13.47 -16.98
C VAL A 452 -3.79 -13.67 -18.16
N LEU A 453 -2.49 -13.43 -17.95
CA LEU A 453 -1.41 -13.61 -18.92
C LEU A 453 -0.30 -14.52 -18.38
N ASP A 454 -0.63 -15.42 -17.45
CA ASP A 454 0.31 -16.43 -16.95
C ASP A 454 0.90 -17.25 -18.13
N PRO A 455 2.24 -17.25 -18.33
CA PRO A 455 2.89 -18.04 -19.37
C PRO A 455 2.62 -19.55 -19.28
N GLY A 456 2.31 -20.06 -18.08
CA GLY A 456 1.93 -21.45 -17.85
C GLY A 456 0.50 -21.78 -18.28
N MET A 457 -0.36 -20.78 -18.47
CA MET A 457 -1.76 -20.96 -18.89
C MET A 457 -2.10 -20.00 -20.05
N PRO A 458 -1.41 -20.12 -21.20
CA PRO A 458 -1.44 -19.10 -22.25
C PRO A 458 -2.82 -18.83 -22.85
N GLU A 459 -3.75 -19.78 -22.74
CA GLU A 459 -5.09 -19.68 -23.31
C GLU A 459 -6.12 -19.08 -22.34
N VAL A 460 -5.79 -18.87 -21.06
CA VAL A 460 -6.72 -18.28 -20.06
C VAL A 460 -7.22 -16.89 -20.47
N ARG A 461 -6.38 -16.12 -21.18
CA ARG A 461 -6.72 -14.80 -21.77
C ARG A 461 -7.95 -14.82 -22.67
N ARG A 462 -8.35 -15.98 -23.20
CA ARG A 462 -9.59 -16.11 -24.00
C ARG A 462 -10.81 -15.86 -23.13
N ALA A 463 -10.82 -16.43 -21.93
CA ALA A 463 -11.91 -16.30 -20.95
C ALA A 463 -11.79 -15.01 -20.14
N ASN A 464 -10.58 -14.62 -19.71
CA ASN A 464 -10.37 -13.54 -18.73
C ASN A 464 -9.75 -12.25 -19.28
N LEU A 465 -9.58 -12.16 -20.60
CA LEU A 465 -9.19 -10.92 -21.28
C LEU A 465 -9.95 -10.82 -22.63
N PRO A 466 -11.29 -10.86 -22.63
CA PRO A 466 -12.07 -10.96 -23.87
C PRO A 466 -11.93 -9.72 -24.77
N LEU A 467 -12.06 -9.92 -26.09
CA LEU A 467 -12.00 -8.84 -27.08
C LEU A 467 -13.15 -7.83 -26.94
N GLY A 468 -14.24 -8.21 -26.26
CA GLY A 468 -15.34 -7.28 -25.94
C GLY A 468 -14.94 -6.15 -24.99
N TRP A 469 -13.76 -6.24 -24.36
CA TRP A 469 -13.18 -5.16 -23.55
C TRP A 469 -12.33 -4.18 -24.34
N ALA A 470 -12.04 -4.45 -25.62
CA ALA A 470 -11.22 -3.57 -26.43
C ALA A 470 -11.82 -2.16 -26.50
N SER A 471 -10.95 -1.15 -26.57
CA SER A 471 -11.35 0.25 -26.65
C SER A 471 -12.33 0.46 -27.82
N PRO A 472 -13.43 1.22 -27.62
CA PRO A 472 -13.74 2.07 -26.46
C PRO A 472 -14.79 1.47 -25.50
N ALA A 473 -14.74 0.16 -25.20
CA ALA A 473 -15.76 -0.48 -24.34
C ALA A 473 -15.86 0.13 -22.93
N PHE A 474 -14.71 0.51 -22.36
CA PHE A 474 -14.59 1.26 -21.11
C PHE A 474 -13.91 2.59 -21.37
N ASP A 475 -14.09 3.56 -20.47
CA ASP A 475 -13.42 4.87 -20.59
C ASP A 475 -11.94 4.76 -20.18
N ARG A 476 -11.61 3.82 -19.29
CA ARG A 476 -10.24 3.55 -18.82
C ARG A 476 -10.01 2.05 -18.59
N LEU A 477 -8.79 1.61 -18.93
CA LEU A 477 -8.28 0.29 -18.53
C LEU A 477 -7.31 0.46 -17.37
N GLN A 478 -7.55 -0.20 -16.24
CA GLN A 478 -6.68 -0.15 -15.08
C GLN A 478 -5.88 -1.44 -15.00
N VAL A 479 -4.56 -1.30 -15.04
CA VAL A 479 -3.63 -2.41 -15.18
C VAL A 479 -2.93 -2.65 -13.85
N GLU A 480 -2.92 -3.91 -13.46
CA GLU A 480 -2.29 -4.36 -12.23
C GLU A 480 -1.36 -5.54 -12.52
N ASP A 481 -0.09 -5.41 -12.13
CA ASP A 481 0.95 -6.41 -12.38
C ASP A 481 1.88 -6.64 -11.17
N TYR A 482 1.41 -6.26 -9.98
CA TYR A 482 2.28 -6.12 -8.83
C TYR A 482 2.93 -7.42 -8.37
N ASP A 483 2.34 -8.60 -8.63
CA ASP A 483 2.98 -9.88 -8.30
C ASP A 483 4.29 -10.02 -9.09
N TRP A 484 4.28 -9.65 -10.36
CA TRP A 484 5.48 -9.65 -11.17
C TRP A 484 6.44 -8.52 -10.77
N LEU A 485 5.93 -7.33 -10.44
CA LEU A 485 6.78 -6.23 -9.99
C LEU A 485 7.52 -6.60 -8.70
N THR A 486 6.79 -7.11 -7.71
CA THR A 486 7.34 -7.51 -6.42
C THR A 486 8.20 -8.77 -6.52
N ALA A 487 8.01 -9.62 -7.53
CA ALA A 487 8.88 -10.75 -7.87
C ALA A 487 10.09 -10.39 -8.76
N ALA A 488 10.23 -9.13 -9.22
CA ALA A 488 11.26 -8.71 -10.20
C ALA A 488 11.20 -9.45 -11.54
N ALA A 489 9.98 -9.78 -11.98
CA ALA A 489 9.68 -10.44 -13.25
C ALA A 489 9.41 -9.40 -14.37
N ASP A 490 10.35 -8.46 -14.58
CA ASP A 490 10.16 -7.33 -15.50
C ASP A 490 9.97 -7.75 -16.97
N ALA A 491 10.52 -8.89 -17.38
CA ALA A 491 10.30 -9.42 -18.72
C ALA A 491 8.83 -9.79 -18.95
N GLN A 492 8.18 -10.41 -17.97
CA GLN A 492 6.76 -10.73 -18.02
C GLN A 492 5.92 -9.45 -18.08
N ARG A 493 6.23 -8.44 -17.25
CA ARG A 493 5.53 -7.14 -17.23
C ARG A 493 5.58 -6.43 -18.58
N HIS A 494 6.77 -6.26 -19.15
CA HIS A 494 6.94 -5.59 -20.44
C HIS A 494 6.25 -6.35 -21.59
N SER A 495 6.34 -7.69 -21.59
CA SER A 495 5.63 -8.53 -22.56
C SER A 495 4.11 -8.39 -22.44
N ALA A 496 3.62 -8.31 -21.20
CA ALA A 496 2.20 -8.16 -20.92
C ALA A 496 1.65 -6.81 -21.39
N TYR A 497 2.39 -5.71 -21.20
CA TYR A 497 2.03 -4.38 -21.73
C TYR A 497 1.86 -4.40 -23.26
N ALA A 498 2.79 -5.04 -23.98
CA ALA A 498 2.69 -5.19 -25.42
C ALA A 498 1.46 -6.05 -25.82
N THR A 499 1.20 -7.10 -25.06
CA THR A 499 0.07 -8.02 -25.28
C THR A 499 -1.27 -7.30 -25.08
N ILE A 500 -1.45 -6.56 -23.98
CA ILE A 500 -2.70 -5.82 -23.75
C ILE A 500 -2.87 -4.66 -24.74
N GLY A 501 -1.79 -3.98 -25.12
CA GLY A 501 -1.82 -2.93 -26.12
C GLY A 501 -2.29 -3.45 -27.48
N ALA A 502 -1.77 -4.60 -27.92
CA ALA A 502 -2.20 -5.24 -29.16
C ALA A 502 -3.62 -5.82 -29.09
N ARG A 503 -4.04 -6.32 -27.93
CA ARG A 503 -5.31 -7.04 -27.76
C ARG A 503 -6.50 -6.11 -27.48
N LEU A 504 -6.32 -5.09 -26.64
CA LEU A 504 -7.40 -4.20 -26.18
C LEU A 504 -7.29 -2.78 -26.73
N GLY A 505 -6.12 -2.35 -27.22
CA GLY A 505 -5.99 -1.11 -28.00
C GLY A 505 -6.11 0.21 -27.23
N TYR A 506 -6.14 0.20 -25.89
CA TYR A 506 -6.11 1.44 -25.10
C TYR A 506 -4.73 2.13 -25.23
N PRO A 507 -4.65 3.41 -25.60
CA PRO A 507 -3.40 4.17 -25.55
C PRO A 507 -2.93 4.38 -24.10
N ALA A 508 -1.66 4.74 -23.89
CA ALA A 508 -1.10 4.93 -22.55
C ALA A 508 -1.87 5.97 -21.71
N GLY A 509 -2.33 7.06 -22.33
CA GLY A 509 -3.18 8.07 -21.67
C GLY A 509 -4.62 7.65 -21.39
N GLU A 510 -4.99 6.39 -21.68
CA GLU A 510 -6.24 5.74 -21.29
C GLU A 510 -6.02 4.51 -20.40
N GLN A 511 -4.78 4.30 -19.95
CA GLN A 511 -4.43 3.26 -19.02
C GLN A 511 -4.01 3.85 -17.67
N ASP A 512 -4.62 3.38 -16.60
CA ASP A 512 -4.14 3.62 -15.25
C ASP A 512 -3.30 2.44 -14.76
N TYR A 513 -2.45 2.68 -13.76
CA TYR A 513 -1.55 1.67 -13.22
C TYR A 513 -1.68 1.55 -11.70
N LEU A 514 -1.81 0.31 -11.21
CA LEU A 514 -1.77 -0.02 -9.78
C LEU A 514 -0.38 -0.60 -9.47
N ALA A 515 0.44 0.17 -8.75
CA ALA A 515 1.85 -0.18 -8.50
C ALA A 515 2.06 -1.32 -7.50
N GLY A 516 1.02 -1.72 -6.77
CA GLY A 516 1.06 -2.86 -5.85
C GLY A 516 1.15 -2.52 -4.38
N PHE A 517 1.02 -3.57 -3.56
CA PHE A 517 0.99 -3.52 -2.10
C PHE A 517 1.93 -4.50 -1.43
N VAL A 518 2.27 -4.20 -0.18
CA VAL A 518 3.07 -5.07 0.69
C VAL A 518 2.16 -5.83 1.64
N LEU A 519 1.86 -7.10 1.34
CA LEU A 519 0.98 -7.92 2.15
C LEU A 519 1.48 -8.05 3.60
N ASN A 520 2.70 -8.55 3.79
CA ASN A 520 3.26 -8.79 5.13
C ASN A 520 4.12 -7.61 5.61
N PRO A 521 4.00 -7.17 6.86
CA PRO A 521 4.81 -6.07 7.41
C PRO A 521 6.31 -6.36 7.46
N ALA A 522 6.72 -7.63 7.36
CA ALA A 522 8.13 -8.02 7.31
C ALA A 522 8.79 -7.77 5.94
N ASP A 523 7.99 -7.63 4.87
CA ASP A 523 8.47 -7.57 3.49
C ASP A 523 8.71 -6.12 3.01
N THR A 524 9.20 -5.25 3.90
CA THR A 524 9.36 -3.81 3.62
C THR A 524 10.30 -3.51 2.44
N GLY A 525 11.16 -4.46 2.06
CA GLY A 525 12.03 -4.34 0.88
C GLY A 525 11.26 -4.24 -0.44
N LEU A 526 10.00 -4.69 -0.48
CA LEU A 526 9.13 -4.61 -1.66
C LEU A 526 8.77 -3.18 -2.05
N TRP A 527 8.72 -2.24 -1.09
CA TRP A 527 8.46 -0.83 -1.37
C TRP A 527 9.41 -0.20 -2.38
N ARG A 528 10.67 -0.67 -2.42
CA ARG A 528 11.63 -0.20 -3.43
C ARG A 528 11.23 -0.60 -4.84
N ARG A 529 10.66 -1.80 -5.02
CA ARG A 529 10.16 -2.27 -6.31
C ARG A 529 8.88 -1.53 -6.69
N ILE A 530 7.97 -1.35 -5.72
CA ILE A 530 6.73 -0.58 -5.89
C ILE A 530 7.05 0.86 -6.34
N ASP A 531 7.95 1.57 -5.65
CA ASP A 531 8.36 2.93 -6.04
C ASP A 531 8.97 2.98 -7.46
N GLY A 532 9.81 2.01 -7.81
CA GLY A 532 10.34 1.87 -9.17
C GLY A 532 9.25 1.61 -10.22
N GLY A 533 8.22 0.84 -9.88
CA GLY A 533 7.05 0.63 -10.74
C GLY A 533 6.23 1.90 -10.95
N ILE A 534 6.15 2.78 -9.94
CA ILE A 534 5.51 4.09 -10.07
C ILE A 534 6.30 4.98 -11.05
N ASP A 535 7.63 5.08 -10.87
CA ASP A 535 8.51 5.85 -11.78
C ASP A 535 8.37 5.34 -13.23
N GLU A 536 8.37 4.02 -13.42
CA GLU A 536 8.25 3.36 -14.72
C GLU A 536 6.90 3.64 -15.39
N ALA A 537 5.80 3.54 -14.65
CA ALA A 537 4.46 3.86 -15.17
C ALA A 537 4.31 5.35 -15.52
N GLN A 538 4.90 6.24 -14.73
CA GLN A 538 4.95 7.68 -15.03
C GLN A 538 5.74 7.94 -16.33
N ALA A 539 6.90 7.28 -16.52
CA ALA A 539 7.69 7.39 -17.74
C ALA A 539 6.97 6.87 -19.00
N ARG A 540 6.07 5.89 -18.83
CA ARG A 540 5.18 5.41 -19.91
C ARG A 540 3.98 6.33 -20.20
N ASN A 541 3.81 7.43 -19.44
CA ASN A 541 2.64 8.31 -19.51
C ASN A 541 1.32 7.59 -19.23
N ALA A 542 1.30 6.70 -18.21
CA ALA A 542 0.04 6.23 -17.65
C ALA A 542 -0.80 7.43 -17.17
N HIS A 543 -2.12 7.34 -17.33
CA HIS A 543 -3.04 8.43 -17.00
C HIS A 543 -3.07 8.71 -15.49
N GLU A 544 -3.39 7.70 -14.68
CA GLU A 544 -3.27 7.74 -13.23
C GLU A 544 -2.42 6.59 -12.71
N VAL A 545 -1.64 6.87 -11.66
CA VAL A 545 -0.83 5.85 -10.99
C VAL A 545 -1.21 5.80 -9.52
N PHE A 546 -1.64 4.62 -9.08
CA PHE A 546 -2.13 4.35 -7.73
C PHE A 546 -1.12 3.54 -6.94
N VAL A 547 -0.88 3.96 -5.70
CA VAL A 547 -0.24 3.10 -4.69
C VAL A 547 -1.34 2.31 -3.98
N TRP A 548 -1.24 0.98 -4.04
CA TRP A 548 -2.15 0.08 -3.34
C TRP A 548 -1.48 -0.37 -2.03
N ALA A 549 -2.04 -0.21 -0.84
CA ALA A 549 -3.17 0.63 -0.47
C ALA A 549 -2.84 1.38 0.84
N LEU A 550 -3.74 2.31 1.22
CA LEU A 550 -3.60 3.16 2.41
C LEU A 550 -3.26 2.39 3.70
N PRO A 551 -3.83 1.22 4.02
CA PRO A 551 -3.43 0.47 5.21
C PRO A 551 -1.95 0.15 5.24
N GLN A 552 -1.36 -0.29 4.12
CA GLN A 552 0.07 -0.61 4.03
C GLN A 552 0.92 0.67 4.01
N ILE A 553 0.46 1.72 3.32
CA ILE A 553 1.11 3.04 3.35
C ILE A 553 1.26 3.52 4.79
N CYS A 554 0.17 3.48 5.57
CA CYS A 554 0.18 3.87 6.98
C CYS A 554 1.04 2.93 7.82
N ARG A 555 0.81 1.61 7.73
CA ARG A 555 1.52 0.60 8.54
C ARG A 555 3.04 0.66 8.38
N ASP A 556 3.51 0.78 7.14
CA ASP A 556 4.95 0.71 6.82
C ASP A 556 5.63 2.08 6.78
N GLY A 557 4.85 3.15 6.90
CA GLY A 557 5.37 4.52 6.90
C GLY A 557 5.79 5.02 5.53
N PHE A 558 5.17 4.55 4.45
CA PHE A 558 5.56 4.92 3.09
C PHE A 558 5.25 6.39 2.79
N VAL A 559 6.30 7.16 2.49
CA VAL A 559 6.23 8.56 2.08
C VAL A 559 6.97 8.72 0.76
N ARG A 560 6.31 9.31 -0.24
CA ARG A 560 6.94 9.70 -1.51
C ARG A 560 7.09 11.20 -1.56
N LEU A 561 8.28 11.67 -1.93
CA LEU A 561 8.55 13.08 -2.12
C LEU A 561 8.21 13.48 -3.56
N ALA A 562 7.78 14.73 -3.75
CA ALA A 562 7.59 15.26 -5.09
C ALA A 562 8.91 15.17 -5.88
N PRO A 563 8.85 14.87 -7.19
CA PRO A 563 10.00 15.04 -8.07
C PRO A 563 10.56 16.46 -7.90
N ALA A 564 11.89 16.61 -7.85
CA ALA A 564 12.48 17.93 -7.75
C ALA A 564 12.15 18.73 -9.02
N GLU A 565 11.67 19.98 -8.88
CA GLU A 565 11.41 20.88 -10.03
C GLU A 565 12.69 21.16 -10.86
N ASP A 566 13.88 20.91 -10.28
CA ASP A 566 15.19 21.02 -10.92
C ASP A 566 15.65 19.70 -11.58
N ASP A 567 14.78 18.99 -12.28
CA ASP A 567 15.19 17.83 -13.10
C ASP A 567 16.09 18.25 -14.29
N ASP A 568 16.18 19.55 -14.57
CA ASP A 568 17.12 20.14 -15.54
C ASP A 568 18.55 20.27 -15.01
N MET A 569 18.78 20.12 -13.70
CA MET A 569 20.15 20.11 -13.18
C MET A 569 20.76 18.73 -13.42
N GLN A 570 21.46 18.56 -14.54
CA GLN A 570 22.32 17.40 -14.75
C GLN A 570 23.39 17.36 -13.64
N ALA A 571 23.17 16.47 -12.66
CA ALA A 571 23.97 16.29 -11.44
C ALA A 571 25.31 15.58 -11.69
N PHE A 572 25.46 14.93 -12.85
CA PHE A 572 26.65 14.17 -13.21
C PHE A 572 27.00 14.39 -14.69
N ASP A 573 28.23 14.79 -14.95
CA ASP A 573 28.80 14.82 -16.29
C ASP A 573 29.54 13.50 -16.52
N ASP A 574 29.07 12.68 -17.46
CA ASP A 574 29.60 11.32 -17.68
C ASP A 574 30.92 11.31 -18.46
N LEU A 575 31.94 11.91 -17.84
CA LEU A 575 33.25 12.14 -18.41
C LEU A 575 34.33 11.91 -17.35
N ALA A 576 35.51 11.50 -17.81
CA ALA A 576 36.65 11.26 -16.93
C ALA A 576 37.32 12.57 -16.48
N TYR A 577 37.87 12.54 -15.27
CA TYR A 577 38.82 13.56 -14.82
C TYR A 577 39.94 13.71 -15.85
N PRO A 578 40.28 14.94 -16.29
CA PRO A 578 41.01 15.17 -17.53
C PRO A 578 42.54 15.08 -17.36
N LEU A 579 43.03 14.99 -16.12
CA LEU A 579 44.45 14.99 -15.80
C LEU A 579 44.88 13.63 -15.24
N ALA A 580 46.10 13.20 -15.56
CA ALA A 580 46.69 12.02 -14.95
C ALA A 580 46.94 12.26 -13.46
N LEU A 581 46.54 11.32 -12.61
CA LEU A 581 46.79 11.42 -11.17
C LEU A 581 48.30 11.41 -10.87
N GLY A 582 48.73 12.30 -9.98
CA GLY A 582 50.11 12.34 -9.50
C GLY A 582 50.46 11.12 -8.67
N ARG A 583 51.75 10.75 -8.58
CA ARG A 583 52.21 9.67 -7.69
C ARG A 583 51.88 9.91 -6.21
N ASN A 584 51.62 11.16 -5.84
CA ASN A 584 51.26 11.59 -4.49
C ASN A 584 49.75 11.84 -4.32
N ALA A 585 48.90 11.44 -5.28
CA ALA A 585 47.45 11.49 -5.08
C ALA A 585 47.08 10.57 -3.92
N THR A 586 46.21 11.05 -3.03
CA THR A 586 45.76 10.28 -1.87
C THR A 586 44.37 9.72 -2.11
N VAL A 587 44.11 8.52 -1.60
CA VAL A 587 42.80 7.90 -1.55
C VAL A 587 42.52 7.56 -0.09
N THR A 588 41.39 8.04 0.44
CA THR A 588 40.99 7.83 1.83
C THR A 588 39.59 7.22 1.89
N PRO A 589 39.46 5.93 2.20
CA PRO A 589 38.19 5.31 2.52
C PRO A 589 37.73 5.67 3.94
N GLU A 590 36.51 6.20 4.09
CA GLU A 590 35.95 6.61 5.38
C GLU A 590 34.67 5.82 5.74
N PHE A 591 34.60 5.30 6.97
CA PHE A 591 33.38 4.77 7.58
C PHE A 591 32.89 5.71 8.68
N SER A 592 31.59 5.69 8.96
CA SER A 592 30.99 6.42 10.08
C SER A 592 30.61 5.44 11.18
N THR A 593 31.39 5.40 12.27
CA THR A 593 31.15 4.49 13.40
C THR A 593 31.07 5.27 14.70
N THR A 594 29.93 5.17 15.40
CA THR A 594 29.79 5.72 16.74
C THR A 594 30.35 4.71 17.75
N ILE A 595 31.26 5.16 18.61
CA ILE A 595 31.89 4.35 19.66
C ILE A 595 31.48 4.91 21.02
N ALA A 596 30.84 4.09 21.83
CA ALA A 596 30.50 4.40 23.22
C ALA A 596 31.35 3.53 24.16
N VAL A 597 32.14 4.17 25.02
CA VAL A 597 32.95 3.48 26.05
C VAL A 597 32.18 3.50 27.36
N THR A 598 31.94 2.33 27.95
CA THR A 598 31.31 2.21 29.27
C THR A 598 32.29 2.60 30.37
N ALA A 599 31.77 2.95 31.55
CA ALA A 599 32.61 3.28 32.72
C ALA A 599 33.55 2.13 33.17
N SER A 600 33.27 0.89 32.75
CA SER A 600 34.10 -0.30 32.96
C SER A 600 35.17 -0.51 31.88
N GLY A 601 35.27 0.37 30.89
CA GLY A 601 36.27 0.32 29.81
C GLY A 601 35.90 -0.57 28.62
N PHE A 602 34.66 -1.06 28.53
CA PHE A 602 34.18 -1.83 27.37
C PHE A 602 33.61 -0.90 26.30
N GLU A 603 33.79 -1.25 25.02
CA GLU A 603 33.28 -0.47 23.90
C GLU A 603 32.04 -1.12 23.27
N ARG A 604 31.03 -0.29 22.98
CA ARG A 604 29.95 -0.60 22.05
C ARG A 604 30.13 0.22 20.80
N ARG A 605 30.18 -0.43 19.64
CA ARG A 605 30.40 0.18 18.32
C ARG A 605 29.15 0.04 17.47
N ASN A 606 28.71 1.12 16.83
CA ASN A 606 27.59 1.13 15.89
C ASN A 606 28.06 1.73 14.56
N SER A 607 28.15 0.93 13.51
CA SER A 607 28.48 1.40 12.16
C SER A 607 27.24 2.02 11.53
N LEU A 608 27.27 3.33 11.29
CA LEU A 608 26.18 4.07 10.66
C LEU A 608 26.17 3.91 9.14
N TRP A 609 27.31 3.56 8.53
CA TRP A 609 27.43 3.31 7.09
C TRP A 609 27.83 1.86 6.83
N SER A 610 27.13 1.20 5.91
CA SER A 610 27.48 -0.13 5.41
C SER A 610 28.65 -0.13 4.44
N ASN A 611 28.88 0.99 3.74
CA ASN A 611 29.94 1.17 2.76
C ASN A 611 30.84 2.36 3.09
N ALA A 612 32.14 2.20 2.83
CA ALA A 612 33.09 3.29 2.88
C ALA A 612 32.69 4.39 1.87
N ARG A 613 32.93 5.65 2.23
CA ARG A 613 32.90 6.77 1.28
C ARG A 613 34.33 7.17 0.95
N LEU A 614 34.69 7.25 -0.32
CA LEU A 614 36.03 7.62 -0.75
C LEU A 614 36.20 9.14 -0.80
N ARG A 615 37.36 9.61 -0.34
CA ARG A 615 37.91 10.95 -0.62
C ARG A 615 39.21 10.82 -1.37
N PHE A 616 39.45 11.74 -2.30
CA PHE A 616 40.70 11.83 -3.04
C PHE A 616 41.26 13.24 -2.95
N ASP A 617 42.58 13.36 -2.94
CA ASP A 617 43.26 14.61 -3.30
C ASP A 617 43.99 14.40 -4.63
N VAL A 618 43.49 15.07 -5.68
CA VAL A 618 44.01 14.96 -7.04
C VAL A 618 44.98 16.09 -7.39
N GLY A 619 45.17 17.04 -6.48
CA GLY A 619 45.98 18.24 -6.68
C GLY A 619 47.49 18.01 -6.88
N PRO A 620 48.13 17.04 -6.18
CA PRO A 620 49.54 16.70 -6.40
C PRO A 620 49.89 16.19 -7.82
N GLY A 621 48.90 16.02 -8.70
CA GLY A 621 49.08 15.64 -10.10
C GLY A 621 49.35 16.79 -11.07
N ILE A 622 49.19 18.05 -10.67
CA ILE A 622 49.27 19.22 -11.55
C ILE A 622 50.74 19.67 -11.71
N ARG A 623 51.25 19.66 -12.93
CA ARG A 623 52.69 19.77 -13.26
C ARG A 623 53.02 20.95 -14.18
N SER A 624 52.03 21.65 -14.72
CA SER A 624 52.25 22.78 -15.63
C SER A 624 51.11 23.81 -15.59
N GLU A 625 51.39 25.02 -16.08
CA GLU A 625 50.38 26.07 -16.29
C GLU A 625 49.27 25.62 -17.24
N ALA A 626 49.60 24.80 -18.24
CA ALA A 626 48.63 24.22 -19.17
C ALA A 626 47.65 23.27 -18.45
N GLU A 627 48.16 22.38 -17.59
CA GLU A 627 47.32 21.48 -16.79
C GLU A 627 46.46 22.24 -15.76
N LEU A 628 46.99 23.33 -15.19
CA LEU A 628 46.22 24.22 -14.32
C LEU A 628 45.07 24.88 -15.07
N GLY A 629 45.30 25.35 -16.31
CA GLY A 629 44.26 25.87 -17.18
C GLY A 629 43.16 24.85 -17.47
N VAL A 630 43.55 23.58 -17.71
CA VAL A 630 42.61 22.46 -17.88
C VAL A 630 41.79 22.25 -16.61
N LEU A 631 42.40 22.26 -15.42
CA LEU A 631 41.67 22.11 -14.16
C LEU A 631 40.69 23.27 -13.91
N ILE A 632 41.10 24.52 -14.12
CA ILE A 632 40.22 25.69 -13.93
C ILE A 632 39.00 25.59 -14.85
N ALA A 633 39.23 25.29 -16.13
CA ALA A 633 38.16 25.09 -17.10
C ALA A 633 37.27 23.93 -16.68
N PHE A 634 37.87 22.85 -16.19
CA PHE A 634 37.14 21.68 -15.74
C PHE A 634 36.25 22.00 -14.53
N PHE A 635 36.80 22.63 -13.49
CA PHE A 635 36.11 23.05 -12.29
C PHE A 635 34.93 24.00 -12.58
N ARG A 636 35.14 25.01 -13.44
CA ARG A 636 34.09 25.97 -13.81
C ARG A 636 32.94 25.32 -14.57
N ALA A 637 33.24 24.40 -15.49
CA ALA A 637 32.22 23.67 -16.24
C ALA A 637 31.37 22.75 -15.33
N ARG A 638 31.95 22.23 -14.23
CA ARG A 638 31.25 21.45 -13.19
C ARG A 638 30.50 22.32 -12.17
N ARG A 639 30.69 23.64 -12.20
CA ARG A 639 30.13 24.60 -11.25
C ARG A 639 30.49 24.25 -9.79
N GLY A 640 31.75 23.94 -9.53
CA GLY A 640 32.22 23.56 -8.20
C GLY A 640 31.73 22.18 -7.79
N ALA A 641 31.08 22.06 -6.64
CA ALA A 641 30.57 20.79 -6.10
C ALA A 641 29.26 20.32 -6.75
N ALA A 642 28.63 21.14 -7.60
CA ALA A 642 27.29 20.88 -8.12
C ALA A 642 27.20 19.68 -9.07
N ARG A 643 28.22 19.43 -9.91
CA ARG A 643 28.20 18.35 -10.91
C ARG A 643 29.32 17.34 -10.68
N GLY A 644 28.96 16.06 -10.60
CA GLY A 644 29.91 14.97 -10.49
C GLY A 644 30.55 14.59 -11.83
N PHE A 645 31.59 13.75 -11.77
CA PHE A 645 32.33 13.20 -12.91
C PHE A 645 33.01 11.88 -12.52
N ARG A 646 33.53 11.15 -13.51
CA ARG A 646 34.24 9.88 -13.28
C ARG A 646 35.69 10.13 -12.84
N LEU A 647 36.11 9.47 -11.77
CA LEU A 647 37.51 9.39 -11.37
C LEU A 647 37.94 7.94 -11.27
N ARG A 648 38.97 7.57 -12.03
CA ARG A 648 39.60 6.26 -11.86
C ARG A 648 40.46 6.26 -10.59
N ASP A 649 40.10 5.41 -9.64
CA ASP A 649 40.95 5.13 -8.49
C ASP A 649 42.20 4.37 -8.98
N PRO A 650 43.43 4.87 -8.73
CA PRO A 650 44.64 4.23 -9.20
C PRO A 650 44.96 2.92 -8.47
N THR A 651 44.34 2.67 -7.33
CA THR A 651 44.56 1.51 -6.47
C THR A 651 43.45 0.48 -6.57
N ASP A 652 42.25 0.86 -7.02
CA ASP A 652 41.06 0.01 -7.02
C ASP A 652 40.07 0.34 -8.16
N PHE A 653 40.27 -0.27 -9.33
CA PHE A 653 39.47 0.00 -10.54
C PHE A 653 39.05 -1.25 -11.32
N SER A 654 39.26 -2.45 -10.75
CA SER A 654 38.96 -3.72 -11.41
C SER A 654 38.16 -4.66 -10.53
N SER A 655 37.25 -5.43 -11.13
CA SER A 655 36.59 -6.60 -10.53
C SER A 655 37.57 -7.72 -10.17
N ASN A 656 38.69 -7.83 -10.87
CA ASN A 656 39.70 -8.85 -10.60
C ASN A 656 40.74 -8.30 -9.61
N ALA A 657 40.71 -8.81 -8.37
CA ALA A 657 41.48 -8.27 -7.25
C ALA A 657 41.24 -6.74 -7.12
N MET A 658 42.28 -5.92 -7.18
CA MET A 658 42.14 -4.45 -7.16
C MET A 658 42.41 -3.80 -8.52
N MET A 659 43.39 -4.33 -9.28
CA MET A 659 43.87 -3.76 -10.54
C MET A 659 44.07 -4.81 -11.65
N GLY A 660 43.62 -6.05 -11.43
CA GLY A 660 43.84 -7.16 -12.36
C GLY A 660 43.04 -7.00 -13.66
N THR A 661 43.39 -7.80 -14.67
CA THR A 661 42.59 -7.86 -15.90
C THR A 661 41.26 -8.59 -15.61
N PRO A 662 40.09 -8.02 -15.97
CA PRO A 662 38.81 -8.66 -15.72
C PRO A 662 38.67 -10.02 -16.40
N THR A 663 38.01 -10.94 -15.72
CA THR A 663 37.57 -12.22 -16.28
C THR A 663 36.07 -12.41 -16.06
N ALA A 664 35.39 -13.19 -16.91
CA ALA A 664 33.95 -13.40 -16.79
C ALA A 664 33.49 -14.02 -15.45
N THR A 665 34.42 -14.57 -14.67
CA THR A 665 34.18 -15.25 -13.40
C THR A 665 34.66 -14.46 -12.18
N ASP A 666 34.92 -13.15 -12.29
CA ASP A 666 35.45 -12.38 -11.17
C ASP A 666 34.44 -12.27 -10.01
N GLN A 667 33.40 -11.45 -10.18
CA GLN A 667 32.48 -11.08 -9.10
C GLN A 667 31.16 -11.85 -9.23
N PRO A 668 30.70 -12.52 -8.15
CA PRO A 668 29.34 -13.09 -8.12
C PRO A 668 28.33 -11.95 -8.02
N LEU A 669 27.32 -11.97 -8.88
CA LEU A 669 26.23 -10.99 -8.87
C LEU A 669 24.94 -11.56 -8.28
N GLY A 670 24.79 -12.88 -8.35
CA GLY A 670 23.64 -13.62 -7.84
C GLY A 670 23.56 -15.00 -8.49
N SER A 671 22.46 -15.71 -8.24
CA SER A 671 22.08 -16.93 -8.96
C SER A 671 20.76 -16.67 -9.68
N GLY A 672 20.58 -17.32 -10.82
CA GLY A 672 19.28 -17.37 -11.48
C GLY A 672 18.25 -18.06 -10.60
N ASP A 673 17.04 -17.53 -10.63
CA ASP A 673 15.84 -18.04 -9.97
C ASP A 673 14.74 -18.39 -11.00
N GLY A 674 15.05 -18.25 -12.31
CA GLY A 674 14.09 -18.41 -13.39
C GLY A 674 13.16 -17.21 -13.61
N THR A 675 13.31 -16.12 -12.85
CA THR A 675 12.44 -14.94 -12.90
C THR A 675 13.19 -13.62 -13.01
N THR A 676 14.25 -13.42 -12.23
CA THR A 676 15.05 -12.19 -12.17
C THR A 676 15.88 -12.03 -13.44
N THR A 677 15.76 -10.89 -14.11
CA THR A 677 16.53 -10.56 -15.32
C THR A 677 17.59 -9.48 -15.12
N VAL A 678 17.54 -8.74 -14.01
CA VAL A 678 18.42 -7.59 -13.76
C VAL A 678 19.39 -7.88 -12.63
N PHE A 679 20.68 -7.81 -12.92
CA PHE A 679 21.75 -8.07 -11.95
C PHE A 679 22.68 -6.84 -11.82
N PRO A 680 22.74 -6.18 -10.65
CA PRO A 680 23.62 -5.04 -10.45
C PRO A 680 25.09 -5.48 -10.43
N LEU A 681 25.98 -4.71 -11.07
CA LEU A 681 27.42 -4.90 -10.91
C LEU A 681 27.84 -4.57 -9.47
N VAL A 682 28.49 -5.52 -8.82
CA VAL A 682 28.97 -5.39 -7.45
C VAL A 682 30.40 -5.88 -7.34
N LYS A 683 31.13 -5.31 -6.38
CA LYS A 683 32.45 -5.78 -5.99
C LYS A 683 32.46 -6.12 -4.51
N LEU A 684 32.92 -7.32 -4.17
CA LEU A 684 33.05 -7.80 -2.80
C LEU A 684 34.45 -7.50 -2.24
N TYR A 685 34.51 -7.01 -1.00
CA TYR A 685 35.74 -6.85 -0.23
C TYR A 685 35.68 -7.77 1.00
N GLY A 686 36.62 -8.70 1.08
CA GLY A 686 36.61 -9.78 2.07
C GLY A 686 36.03 -11.09 1.50
N THR A 687 35.76 -12.03 2.39
CA THR A 687 35.29 -13.39 2.04
C THR A 687 34.16 -13.82 2.97
N GLY A 688 33.24 -14.65 2.47
CA GLY A 688 32.12 -15.18 3.26
C GLY A 688 30.94 -14.21 3.34
N ALA A 689 29.98 -14.53 4.21
CA ALA A 689 28.72 -13.79 4.33
C ALA A 689 28.89 -12.35 4.82
N ASP A 690 29.97 -12.06 5.56
CA ASP A 690 30.27 -10.74 6.11
C ASP A 690 31.10 -9.87 5.16
N ALA A 691 31.33 -10.32 3.91
CA ALA A 691 32.06 -9.54 2.91
C ALA A 691 31.33 -8.23 2.61
N GLN A 692 32.08 -7.13 2.57
CA GLN A 692 31.51 -5.83 2.22
C GLN A 692 31.17 -5.82 0.72
N GLN A 693 29.90 -5.58 0.39
CA GLN A 693 29.43 -5.47 -0.97
C GLN A 693 29.32 -4.01 -1.42
N ARG A 694 30.10 -3.63 -2.44
CA ARG A 694 30.07 -2.30 -3.05
C ARG A 694 29.33 -2.33 -4.37
N ARG A 695 28.35 -1.45 -4.54
CA ARG A 695 27.67 -1.22 -5.81
C ARG A 695 28.58 -0.46 -6.79
N ILE A 696 28.63 -0.90 -8.05
CA ILE A 696 29.47 -0.30 -9.10
C ILE A 696 28.60 0.33 -10.18
N THR A 697 28.45 1.66 -10.15
CA THR A 697 27.52 2.40 -11.03
C THR A 697 28.14 2.96 -12.31
N ARG A 698 29.47 2.97 -12.40
CA ARG A 698 30.25 3.52 -13.53
C ARG A 698 31.23 2.49 -14.11
N PRO A 699 30.75 1.35 -14.64
CA PRO A 699 31.62 0.41 -15.33
C PRO A 699 32.12 1.00 -16.66
N HIS A 700 33.24 0.45 -17.16
CA HIS A 700 33.70 0.66 -18.53
C HIS A 700 32.98 -0.34 -19.44
N PRO A 701 32.06 0.09 -20.32
CA PRO A 701 31.18 -0.83 -21.05
C PRO A 701 31.95 -1.89 -21.85
N GLY A 702 33.04 -1.50 -22.52
CA GLY A 702 33.87 -2.41 -23.31
C GLY A 702 34.72 -3.41 -22.50
N SER A 703 34.66 -3.37 -21.17
CA SER A 703 35.38 -4.29 -20.28
C SER A 703 34.48 -5.32 -19.60
N VAL A 704 33.16 -5.20 -19.75
CA VAL A 704 32.20 -6.07 -19.05
C VAL A 704 32.17 -7.44 -19.71
N LEU A 705 32.45 -8.46 -18.93
CA LEU A 705 32.43 -9.87 -19.31
C LEU A 705 31.46 -10.58 -18.38
N VAL A 706 30.47 -11.29 -18.92
CA VAL A 706 29.44 -11.99 -18.13
C VAL A 706 29.61 -13.50 -18.30
N SER A 707 29.43 -14.26 -17.22
CA SER A 707 29.31 -15.71 -17.27
C SER A 707 28.05 -16.22 -16.56
N LEU A 708 27.52 -17.31 -17.10
CA LEU A 708 26.46 -18.12 -16.52
C LEU A 708 27.03 -19.50 -16.21
N ASP A 709 26.98 -19.91 -14.94
CA ASP A 709 27.61 -21.15 -14.44
C ASP A 709 29.08 -21.32 -14.86
N GLY A 710 29.82 -20.20 -14.84
CA GLY A 710 31.23 -20.14 -15.23
C GLY A 710 31.50 -20.12 -16.74
N VAL A 711 30.47 -20.26 -17.58
CA VAL A 711 30.59 -20.18 -19.05
C VAL A 711 30.36 -18.75 -19.51
N ALA A 712 31.36 -18.15 -20.18
CA ALA A 712 31.26 -16.80 -20.70
C ALA A 712 30.18 -16.68 -21.79
N VAL A 713 29.32 -15.66 -21.68
CA VAL A 713 28.22 -15.37 -22.62
C VAL A 713 28.42 -14.01 -23.28
N ALA A 714 28.48 -14.01 -24.61
CA ALA A 714 28.72 -12.80 -25.41
C ALA A 714 27.44 -12.07 -25.87
N SER A 715 26.27 -12.69 -25.72
CA SER A 715 24.97 -12.16 -26.16
C SER A 715 23.85 -12.60 -25.21
N GLY A 716 22.65 -12.03 -25.37
CA GLY A 716 21.50 -12.31 -24.50
C GLY A 716 21.42 -11.43 -23.25
N TRP A 717 22.30 -10.44 -23.14
CA TRP A 717 22.30 -9.42 -22.10
C TRP A 717 22.68 -8.05 -22.66
N THR A 718 22.25 -6.98 -22.02
CA THR A 718 22.68 -5.60 -22.25
C THR A 718 23.24 -4.99 -20.96
N LEU A 719 24.10 -3.97 -21.11
CA LEU A 719 24.55 -3.14 -19.99
C LEU A 719 23.73 -1.85 -19.99
N GLU A 720 22.86 -1.72 -19.01
CA GLU A 720 22.05 -0.52 -18.81
C GLU A 720 22.78 0.50 -17.90
N PRO A 721 22.37 1.79 -17.92
CA PRO A 721 22.91 2.83 -17.06
C PRO A 721 22.97 2.43 -15.58
N GLY A 722 23.96 2.96 -14.86
CA GLY A 722 24.19 2.59 -13.46
C GLY A 722 24.82 1.20 -13.28
N GLY A 723 25.28 0.55 -14.35
CA GLY A 723 25.97 -0.73 -14.25
C GLY A 723 25.03 -1.87 -13.89
N MET A 724 23.91 -1.99 -14.59
CA MET A 724 22.95 -3.09 -14.49
C MET A 724 23.14 -4.03 -15.69
N ILE A 725 23.33 -5.31 -15.45
CA ILE A 725 23.26 -6.33 -16.51
C ILE A 725 21.80 -6.76 -16.63
N VAL A 726 21.22 -6.61 -17.82
CA VAL A 726 19.83 -6.97 -18.10
C VAL A 726 19.79 -8.12 -19.09
N PHE A 727 19.25 -9.26 -18.69
CA PHE A 727 19.05 -10.41 -19.57
C PHE A 727 17.71 -10.33 -20.29
N SER A 728 17.68 -10.72 -21.56
CA SER A 728 16.42 -10.85 -22.32
C SER A 728 15.56 -12.04 -21.88
N THR A 729 16.18 -13.00 -21.19
CA THR A 729 15.53 -14.21 -20.65
C THR A 729 16.15 -14.48 -19.29
N PRO A 730 15.35 -14.72 -18.24
CA PRO A 730 15.88 -14.93 -16.90
C PRO A 730 16.85 -16.11 -16.88
N PRO A 731 18.03 -15.99 -16.23
CA PRO A 731 18.90 -17.13 -15.99
C PRO A 731 18.15 -18.23 -15.24
N ALA A 732 18.39 -19.49 -15.62
CA ALA A 732 17.72 -20.62 -15.02
C ALA A 732 18.06 -20.78 -13.53
N VAL A 733 17.19 -21.49 -12.80
CA VAL A 733 17.33 -21.75 -11.36
C VAL A 733 18.72 -22.32 -11.02
N GLU A 734 19.35 -21.76 -9.98
CA GLU A 734 20.69 -22.09 -9.47
C GLU A 734 21.87 -21.79 -10.42
N ILE A 735 21.63 -21.15 -11.57
CA ILE A 735 22.72 -20.75 -12.47
C ILE A 735 23.45 -19.53 -11.91
N ALA A 736 24.70 -19.71 -11.51
CA ALA A 736 25.51 -18.61 -10.98
C ALA A 736 25.75 -17.54 -12.05
N VAL A 737 25.33 -16.30 -11.74
CA VAL A 737 25.57 -15.11 -12.57
C VAL A 737 26.80 -14.39 -12.05
N ARG A 738 27.81 -14.24 -12.90
CA ARG A 738 29.06 -13.55 -12.54
C ARG A 738 29.46 -12.54 -13.61
N ALA A 739 30.22 -11.53 -13.21
CA ALA A 739 30.82 -10.60 -14.16
C ALA A 739 32.22 -10.14 -13.76
N GLY A 740 33.03 -9.85 -14.78
CA GLY A 740 34.24 -9.05 -14.67
C GLY A 740 34.07 -7.72 -15.40
N PHE A 741 34.66 -6.66 -14.87
CA PHE A 741 34.55 -5.29 -15.38
C PHE A 741 35.66 -4.40 -14.79
N LEU A 742 36.05 -3.38 -15.54
CA LEU A 742 36.74 -2.20 -15.01
C LEU A 742 35.71 -1.14 -14.64
N PHE A 743 36.02 -0.28 -13.68
CA PHE A 743 35.11 0.77 -13.22
C PHE A 743 35.83 2.05 -12.80
N ASP A 744 35.09 3.14 -12.77
CA ASP A 744 35.51 4.40 -12.16
C ASP A 744 34.63 4.72 -10.95
N VAL A 745 35.10 5.62 -10.10
CA VAL A 745 34.37 6.13 -8.93
C VAL A 745 33.64 7.42 -9.33
N PRO A 746 32.32 7.52 -9.12
CA PRO A 746 31.61 8.79 -9.29
C PRO A 746 32.01 9.74 -8.16
N VAL A 747 32.64 10.87 -8.52
CA VAL A 747 33.10 11.88 -7.55
C VAL A 747 32.57 13.26 -7.92
N ARG A 748 32.64 14.20 -6.98
CA ARG A 748 32.50 15.65 -7.23
C ARG A 748 33.63 16.41 -6.54
N PHE A 749 33.85 17.66 -6.91
CA PHE A 749 34.68 18.55 -6.09
C PHE A 749 34.12 18.64 -4.67
N ALA A 750 34.99 18.62 -3.67
CA ALA A 750 34.57 18.68 -2.28
C ALA A 750 34.00 20.07 -1.92
N ASP A 751 34.57 21.12 -2.54
CA ASP A 751 34.29 22.53 -2.27
C ASP A 751 33.85 23.30 -3.53
N ASP A 752 33.10 24.38 -3.33
CA ASP A 752 32.70 25.33 -4.40
C ASP A 752 33.77 26.39 -4.71
N LYS A 753 34.94 26.28 -4.08
CA LYS A 753 36.09 27.17 -4.30
C LYS A 753 37.30 26.34 -4.71
N LEU A 754 38.00 26.79 -5.77
CA LEU A 754 39.32 26.29 -6.16
C LEU A 754 40.36 27.37 -5.88
N GLU A 755 41.28 27.13 -4.94
CA GLU A 755 42.34 28.06 -4.57
C GLU A 755 43.62 27.79 -5.38
N ILE A 756 44.17 28.85 -5.99
CA ILE A 756 45.31 28.77 -6.90
C ILE A 756 46.31 29.86 -6.54
N SER A 757 47.54 29.47 -6.19
CA SER A 757 48.64 30.39 -5.89
C SER A 757 49.76 30.25 -6.92
N GLY A 758 50.11 31.35 -7.59
CA GLY A 758 51.18 31.39 -8.61
C GLY A 758 52.61 31.40 -8.04
N ALA A 759 52.78 31.52 -6.72
CA ALA A 759 54.10 31.60 -6.08
C ALA A 759 54.82 30.24 -5.94
N ALA A 760 54.12 29.12 -6.17
CA ALA A 760 54.59 27.77 -5.85
C ALA A 760 55.27 27.00 -6.99
N PHE A 761 55.35 27.53 -8.22
CA PHE A 761 55.91 26.77 -9.35
C PHE A 761 57.44 26.56 -9.29
N ALA A 762 58.16 27.40 -8.53
CA ALA A 762 59.60 27.23 -8.26
C ALA A 762 59.91 26.68 -6.85
N ALA A 763 58.89 26.55 -5.99
CA ALA A 763 59.05 26.22 -4.58
C ALA A 763 58.00 25.20 -4.12
N GLY A 764 58.13 23.95 -4.56
CA GLY A 764 57.83 22.72 -3.81
C GLY A 764 56.46 22.48 -3.14
N GLU A 765 55.48 23.38 -3.16
CA GLU A 765 54.16 23.18 -2.55
C GLU A 765 53.17 22.58 -3.57
N ALA A 766 52.60 21.42 -3.24
CA ALA A 766 51.55 20.79 -4.03
C ALA A 766 50.20 21.46 -3.74
N PRO A 767 49.47 21.98 -4.74
CA PRO A 767 48.09 22.43 -4.55
C PRO A 767 47.22 21.23 -4.15
N SER A 768 46.32 21.40 -3.19
CA SER A 768 45.32 20.39 -2.81
C SER A 768 44.05 20.61 -3.62
N VAL A 769 43.51 19.53 -4.20
CA VAL A 769 42.24 19.53 -4.94
C VAL A 769 41.40 18.36 -4.41
N PRO A 770 40.65 18.57 -3.33
CA PRO A 770 39.85 17.54 -2.73
C PRO A 770 38.62 17.22 -3.59
N VAL A 771 38.40 15.93 -3.85
CA VAL A 771 37.19 15.41 -4.48
C VAL A 771 36.63 14.28 -3.62
N ILE A 772 35.32 14.14 -3.61
CA ILE A 772 34.61 13.21 -2.74
C ILE A 772 33.63 12.36 -3.53
N GLU A 773 33.54 11.08 -3.18
CA GLU A 773 32.61 10.14 -3.78
C GLU A 773 31.16 10.61 -3.59
N VAL A 774 30.39 10.49 -4.69
CA VAL A 774 28.95 10.67 -4.75
C VAL A 774 28.30 9.29 -4.62
N ARG A 775 27.35 9.15 -3.70
CA ARG A 775 26.60 7.90 -3.54
C ARG A 775 25.42 7.89 -4.51
N GLU A 776 25.51 7.08 -5.57
CA GLU A 776 24.49 7.02 -6.63
C GLU A 776 23.45 5.91 -6.39
N ALA A 777 23.76 4.88 -5.59
CA ALA A 777 22.83 3.83 -5.19
C ALA A 777 23.36 3.09 -3.94
N SER A 778 22.46 2.57 -3.10
CA SER A 778 22.76 1.72 -1.94
C SER A 778 21.91 0.47 -1.92
#